data_AF-A0AA46W7C6-F1
#
_entry.id   AF-A0AA46W7C6-F1
#
_cell.length_a   1.000
_cell.length_b   1.000
_cell.length_c   1.000
_cell.angle_alpha   90.00
_cell.angle_beta   90.00
_cell.angle_gamma   90.00
#
_symmetry.space_group_name_H-M   'P 1'
#
loop_
_entity.id
_entity.type
_entity.pdbx_description
1 polymer ?
#
loop_
_entity_poly.entity_id
_entity_poly.type
_entity_poly.pdbx_seq_one_letter_code
_entity_poly.pdbx_strand_id
1 'polypeptide(L)'
;MKALPLLALFPLSLIAQNPIPAGSYNASSLGNALELRIGNNNTYELVGASGNYTLKDKKIEFSSDASSFLVEKKQSNSPQLQITFKIGTGLFGDPHFLYVGYENNKGEVEYVCVHNKITSLENVEKTKDSNGVGYYVLESFEVPRTENLYLVNAHSVAFNNKSKEVIIEKYPIGKTTNGVEVEFLGTNNMLNLKGTYNPDKGTISLTEGDSDNAILFSNKASTPNPAKVARSNKENVKNWKYLIAFEEEQDIPEYNPEQRAKHKNQADISVPKNLKAALASADKYSRLVIVFQQPDNKEAQQQFATLFAKYKEESGSNGYPYELYLATTKDMKTLKAKGVPTGNQMAVLDVAGDLLYNQPSTIEEVANDEIVTSDSYGQQFGTIAMARALDKALGNPKLSVKDLQAIFTTFLKKESQRVYLLAKNRPVQKTGDANEEEAFDYIAQEQEDYFSDFKNPKGIYQMQLTPEQVTTQWQRIVNAHKNDSKLDSAYAFLLALNSNDSDYYYRIFNAEKPASPADVDAIAYLVKFSEEIKAHNEKLIPKNDDYTDYQQRLEKGVIEANYGHFSTLLDRLVFNDKTLFEPVKAVYIEGVKKNVLTADDYIDFLYENNVEEASAYFGEYYKSLLKRDSNLIAALDKAFSEGDEENSWKYYKMRFANRANNIAWKVYEEHKNDLAKLAEPYQWASSAVQLEPENPYYLDTLAHLLYIRGEKQEAIKLEEKAVKLLSKTNDEFESQRQEVKANLEKMKRGEM
;
A
#
# COMPACT_ATOMS: atom_id res chain seq x y z
N MET A 1 24.73 -9.76 96.40
CA MET A 1 23.26 -9.72 96.34
C MET A 1 22.86 -8.58 95.41
N LYS A 2 21.83 -8.82 94.59
CA LYS A 2 21.11 -7.92 93.66
C LYS A 2 21.59 -7.83 92.22
N ALA A 3 20.60 -8.10 91.37
CA ALA A 3 20.55 -8.22 89.93
C ALA A 3 20.46 -6.87 89.21
N LEU A 4 20.80 -6.86 87.92
CA LEU A 4 20.31 -5.90 86.94
C LEU A 4 19.92 -6.65 85.64
N PRO A 5 18.81 -6.28 84.97
CA PRO A 5 18.29 -7.01 83.82
C PRO A 5 18.87 -6.52 82.48
N LEU A 6 18.89 -7.48 81.55
CA LEU A 6 19.21 -7.37 80.13
C LEU A 6 18.19 -6.49 79.39
N LEU A 7 18.66 -5.58 78.53
CA LEU A 7 17.86 -4.96 77.47
C LEU A 7 18.69 -4.96 76.18
N ALA A 8 18.33 -5.88 75.28
CA ALA A 8 18.92 -6.03 73.96
C ALA A 8 18.37 -4.94 73.03
N LEU A 9 19.27 -4.14 72.45
CA LEU A 9 19.01 -3.27 71.30
C LEU A 9 19.37 -4.04 70.03
N PHE A 10 18.36 -4.50 69.29
CA PHE A 10 18.55 -4.98 67.91
C PHE A 10 18.61 -3.77 66.96
N PRO A 11 19.58 -3.70 66.04
CA PRO A 11 19.55 -2.71 64.97
C PRO A 11 18.43 -3.05 63.98
N LEU A 12 17.37 -2.24 63.98
CA LEU A 12 16.36 -2.21 62.92
C LEU A 12 17.00 -1.66 61.65
N SER A 13 17.53 -2.54 60.80
CA SER A 13 17.67 -2.23 59.38
C SER A 13 16.26 -2.07 58.80
N LEU A 14 15.84 -0.82 58.57
CA LEU A 14 14.66 -0.47 57.79
C LEU A 14 14.82 -1.07 56.39
N ILE A 15 14.27 -2.26 56.16
CA ILE A 15 14.00 -2.76 54.82
C ILE A 15 12.88 -1.88 54.29
N ALA A 16 13.15 -1.04 53.29
CA ALA A 16 12.11 -0.37 52.53
C ALA A 16 11.17 -1.46 51.99
N GLN A 17 9.96 -1.56 52.52
CA GLN A 17 8.96 -2.49 51.99
C GLN A 17 8.58 -1.99 50.60
N ASN A 18 8.78 -2.82 49.57
CA ASN A 18 8.29 -2.51 48.23
C ASN A 18 6.76 -2.34 48.31
N PRO A 19 6.17 -1.25 47.77
CA PRO A 19 4.74 -1.00 47.82
C PRO A 19 3.91 -2.05 47.07
N ILE A 20 4.55 -2.78 46.16
CA ILE A 20 4.01 -3.92 45.41
C ILE A 20 4.98 -5.09 45.65
N PRO A 21 4.50 -6.31 45.98
CA PRO A 21 5.36 -7.47 46.15
C PRO A 21 6.26 -7.70 44.92
N ALA A 22 7.55 -7.90 45.13
CA ALA A 22 8.45 -8.28 44.05
C ALA A 22 8.07 -9.67 43.52
N GLY A 23 8.10 -9.84 42.20
CA GLY A 23 7.69 -11.09 41.55
C GLY A 23 7.26 -10.91 40.11
N SER A 24 6.97 -12.03 39.46
CA SER A 24 6.44 -12.10 38.10
C SER A 24 4.91 -12.09 38.12
N TYR A 25 4.30 -11.25 37.29
CA TYR A 25 2.86 -11.13 37.11
C TYR A 25 2.53 -11.43 35.65
N ASN A 26 1.57 -12.32 35.39
CA ASN A 26 1.21 -12.74 34.02
C ASN A 26 -0.14 -12.18 33.60
N ALA A 27 -0.24 -11.77 32.33
CA ALA A 27 -1.47 -11.27 31.73
C ALA A 27 -2.53 -12.37 31.58
N SER A 28 -3.71 -12.18 32.17
CA SER A 28 -4.79 -13.18 32.15
C SER A 28 -5.52 -13.29 30.81
N SER A 29 -5.54 -12.23 30.00
CA SER A 29 -6.26 -12.15 28.72
C SER A 29 -5.47 -12.64 27.51
N LEU A 30 -4.16 -12.86 27.65
CA LEU A 30 -3.24 -13.19 26.55
C LEU A 30 -2.55 -14.56 26.75
N GLY A 31 -3.22 -15.53 27.37
CA GLY A 31 -2.70 -16.88 27.53
C GLY A 31 -1.40 -17.00 28.36
N ASN A 32 -1.09 -16.02 29.22
CA ASN A 32 0.20 -15.83 29.90
C ASN A 32 1.40 -15.49 28.99
N ALA A 33 1.18 -15.03 27.75
CA ALA A 33 2.26 -14.66 26.83
C ALA A 33 3.00 -13.36 27.23
N LEU A 34 2.36 -12.50 28.02
CA LEU A 34 2.89 -11.21 28.47
C LEU A 34 3.18 -11.21 29.99
N GLU A 35 4.42 -10.94 30.37
CA GLU A 35 4.93 -10.96 31.75
C GLU A 35 5.37 -9.55 32.17
N LEU A 36 4.84 -9.08 33.31
CA LEU A 36 5.29 -7.89 34.04
C LEU A 36 6.09 -8.35 35.26
N ARG A 37 7.33 -7.89 35.39
CA ARG A 37 8.20 -8.24 36.53
C ARG A 37 8.34 -7.02 37.42
N ILE A 38 8.06 -7.18 38.71
CA ILE A 38 8.30 -6.18 39.75
C ILE A 38 9.58 -6.58 40.49
N GLY A 39 10.60 -5.73 40.39
CA GLY A 39 11.88 -5.92 41.02
C GLY A 39 11.93 -5.37 42.45
N ASN A 40 13.06 -5.60 43.11
CA ASN A 40 13.34 -4.94 44.38
C ASN A 40 13.67 -3.45 44.15
N ASN A 41 13.36 -2.60 45.12
CA ASN A 41 13.60 -1.14 45.08
C ASN A 41 12.75 -0.39 44.04
N ASN A 42 11.48 -0.77 43.89
CA ASN A 42 10.50 -0.09 43.03
C ASN A 42 10.86 -0.06 41.54
N THR A 43 11.45 -1.15 41.03
CA THR A 43 11.77 -1.31 39.61
C THR A 43 10.76 -2.23 38.91
N TYR A 44 10.60 -2.09 37.59
CA TYR A 44 9.77 -2.99 36.80
C TYR A 44 10.40 -3.31 35.43
N GLU A 45 9.94 -4.40 34.83
CA GLU A 45 10.27 -4.82 33.47
C GLU A 45 9.01 -5.38 32.78
N LEU A 46 8.71 -4.89 31.57
CA LEU A 46 7.59 -5.31 30.72
C LEU A 46 8.03 -5.13 29.27
N VAL A 47 8.08 -6.23 28.50
CA VAL A 47 8.45 -6.33 27.06
C VAL A 47 8.99 -5.03 26.45
N GLY A 48 10.31 -4.92 26.34
CA GLY A 48 10.96 -3.77 25.71
C GLY A 48 11.04 -2.50 26.56
N ALA A 49 10.39 -2.45 27.72
CA ALA A 49 10.48 -1.35 28.67
C ALA A 49 10.89 -1.85 30.05
N SER A 50 11.70 -1.04 30.73
CA SER A 50 12.02 -1.23 32.15
C SER A 50 12.14 0.13 32.80
N GLY A 51 12.10 0.20 34.12
CA GLY A 51 12.33 1.46 34.80
C GLY A 51 11.89 1.45 36.25
N ASN A 52 11.64 2.64 36.78
CA ASN A 52 11.15 2.78 38.15
C ASN A 52 9.65 2.99 38.15
N TYR A 53 8.99 2.63 39.24
CA TYR A 53 7.59 2.98 39.46
C TYR A 53 7.41 3.65 40.82
N THR A 54 6.35 4.43 40.94
CA THR A 54 5.86 4.93 42.24
C THR A 54 4.40 4.56 42.41
N LEU A 55 3.98 4.30 43.66
CA LEU A 55 2.60 3.95 44.00
C LEU A 55 1.98 5.09 44.82
N LYS A 56 0.88 5.69 44.33
CA LYS A 56 0.07 6.70 45.04
C LYS A 56 -1.40 6.32 44.96
N ASP A 57 -2.08 6.15 46.09
CA ASP A 57 -3.52 5.84 46.17
C ASP A 57 -3.97 4.73 45.20
N LYS A 58 -3.23 3.61 45.21
CA LYS A 58 -3.38 2.44 44.32
C LYS A 58 -2.97 2.65 42.87
N LYS A 59 -2.72 3.88 42.41
CA LYS A 59 -2.22 4.18 41.07
C LYS A 59 -0.70 4.01 40.99
N ILE A 60 -0.25 3.35 39.93
CA ILE A 60 1.17 3.14 39.62
C ILE A 60 1.55 4.15 38.53
N GLU A 61 2.49 5.02 38.85
CA GLU A 61 3.15 5.90 37.88
C GLU A 61 4.46 5.23 37.46
N PHE A 62 4.57 4.87 36.17
CA PHE A 62 5.77 4.26 35.61
C PHE A 62 6.69 5.34 35.00
N SER A 63 7.98 5.24 35.29
CA SER A 63 9.04 5.97 34.61
C SER A 63 9.75 4.99 33.70
N SER A 64 9.33 4.96 32.43
CA SER A 64 9.81 4.03 31.41
C SER A 64 11.18 4.47 30.85
N ASP A 65 12.15 3.56 30.89
CA ASP A 65 13.38 3.61 30.08
C ASP A 65 13.34 2.48 29.04
N ALA A 66 12.90 2.83 27.84
CA ALA A 66 12.71 1.92 26.71
C ALA A 66 14.04 1.28 26.26
N SER A 67 13.99 0.01 25.88
CA SER A 67 15.10 -0.70 25.24
C SER A 67 14.93 -0.69 23.72
N SER A 68 16.05 -0.60 23.00
CA SER A 68 16.06 -0.80 21.55
C SER A 68 16.07 -2.29 21.19
N PHE A 69 16.43 -3.17 22.14
CA PHE A 69 16.53 -4.61 21.90
C PHE A 69 15.90 -5.45 23.01
N LEU A 70 15.41 -6.64 22.63
CA LEU A 70 15.11 -7.74 23.54
C LEU A 70 16.08 -8.90 23.27
N VAL A 71 16.66 -9.48 24.32
CA VAL A 71 17.66 -10.55 24.19
C VAL A 71 17.20 -11.82 24.87
N GLU A 72 17.25 -12.94 24.16
CA GLU A 72 16.97 -14.26 24.68
C GLU A 72 18.14 -15.22 24.42
N LYS A 73 18.59 -15.94 25.45
CA LYS A 73 19.58 -17.01 25.31
C LYS A 73 18.96 -18.20 24.58
N LYS A 74 19.67 -18.70 23.59
CA LYS A 74 19.34 -19.93 22.86
C LYS A 74 20.48 -20.93 22.99
N GLN A 75 20.20 -22.19 22.67
CA GLN A 75 21.24 -23.20 22.51
C GLN A 75 21.68 -23.21 21.04
N SER A 76 22.99 -23.17 20.82
CA SER A 76 23.60 -23.32 19.50
C SER A 76 24.61 -24.46 19.50
N ASN A 77 24.82 -25.09 18.34
CA ASN A 77 25.89 -26.07 18.15
C ASN A 77 27.24 -25.40 17.85
N SER A 78 27.29 -24.05 17.74
CA SER A 78 28.51 -23.32 17.49
C SER A 78 29.48 -23.34 18.69
N PRO A 79 30.80 -23.49 18.45
CA PRO A 79 31.80 -23.23 19.48
C PRO A 79 31.88 -21.74 19.86
N GLN A 80 31.43 -20.84 18.98
CA GLN A 80 31.36 -19.39 19.19
C GLN A 80 29.97 -18.98 19.71
N LEU A 81 29.75 -17.67 19.91
CA LEU A 81 28.42 -17.13 20.18
C LEU A 81 27.71 -16.89 18.85
N GLN A 82 26.70 -17.70 18.55
CA GLN A 82 25.80 -17.50 17.42
C GLN A 82 24.73 -16.46 17.77
N ILE A 83 24.48 -15.52 16.85
CA ILE A 83 23.53 -14.42 17.02
C ILE A 83 22.54 -14.44 15.87
N THR A 84 21.25 -14.34 16.19
CA THR A 84 20.17 -14.21 15.21
C THR A 84 19.37 -12.95 15.50
N PHE A 85 19.14 -12.10 14.50
CA PHE A 85 18.32 -10.90 14.64
C PHE A 85 16.90 -11.13 14.13
N LYS A 86 15.92 -10.61 14.86
CA LYS A 86 14.50 -10.54 14.47
C LYS A 86 14.05 -9.09 14.39
N ILE A 87 13.35 -8.73 13.32
CA ILE A 87 12.85 -7.37 13.07
C ILE A 87 11.36 -7.45 12.71
N GLY A 88 10.48 -6.74 13.41
CA GLY A 88 9.04 -6.74 13.08
C GLY A 88 8.75 -6.19 11.69
N THR A 89 7.73 -6.72 10.99
CA THR A 89 7.44 -6.36 9.57
C THR A 89 7.03 -4.90 9.33
N GLY A 90 6.78 -4.13 10.39
CA GLY A 90 6.48 -2.69 10.33
C GLY A 90 7.56 -1.80 10.93
N LEU A 91 8.71 -2.36 11.35
CA LEU A 91 9.82 -1.60 11.90
C LEU A 91 10.89 -1.36 10.83
N PHE A 92 11.42 -0.13 10.79
CA PHE A 92 12.60 0.19 9.99
C PHE A 92 13.84 -0.30 10.75
N GLY A 93 14.22 -1.57 10.54
CA GLY A 93 15.37 -2.23 11.17
C GLY A 93 16.43 -2.63 10.14
N ASP A 94 17.08 -1.66 9.53
CA ASP A 94 18.10 -1.88 8.51
C ASP A 94 19.43 -2.34 9.17
N PRO A 95 19.97 -3.52 8.80
CA PRO A 95 21.21 -4.07 9.36
C PRO A 95 22.44 -3.15 9.27
N HIS A 96 22.44 -2.16 8.36
CA HIS A 96 23.51 -1.16 8.26
C HIS A 96 23.63 -0.29 9.52
N PHE A 97 22.53 -0.11 10.26
CA PHE A 97 22.46 0.73 11.45
C PHE A 97 22.41 -0.07 12.76
N LEU A 98 22.65 -1.38 12.68
CA LEU A 98 22.70 -2.27 13.84
C LEU A 98 24.13 -2.79 14.01
N TYR A 99 24.63 -2.76 15.26
CA TYR A 99 25.95 -3.29 15.57
C TYR A 99 25.91 -4.20 16.80
N VAL A 100 26.78 -5.21 16.80
CA VAL A 100 27.04 -6.09 17.93
C VAL A 100 28.45 -5.85 18.43
N GLY A 101 28.58 -5.66 19.75
CA GLY A 101 29.85 -5.56 20.45
C GLY A 101 30.10 -6.74 21.39
N TYR A 102 31.34 -7.21 21.43
CA TYR A 102 31.82 -8.28 22.32
C TYR A 102 33.17 -7.92 22.93
N GLU A 103 33.49 -8.49 24.10
CA GLU A 103 34.77 -8.27 24.78
C GLU A 103 35.87 -9.12 24.14
N ASN A 104 36.94 -8.49 23.67
CA ASN A 104 38.10 -9.19 23.12
C ASN A 104 39.02 -9.74 24.23
N ASN A 105 40.10 -10.43 23.85
CA ASN A 105 41.04 -11.05 24.80
C ASN A 105 41.76 -10.05 25.73
N LYS A 106 41.71 -8.75 25.43
CA LYS A 106 42.27 -7.68 26.27
C LYS A 106 41.21 -7.00 27.15
N GLY A 107 39.95 -7.42 27.05
CA GLY A 107 38.81 -6.82 27.74
C GLY A 107 38.28 -5.54 27.08
N GLU A 108 38.72 -5.23 25.85
CA GLU A 108 38.19 -4.10 25.08
C GLU A 108 36.95 -4.53 24.29
N VAL A 109 35.99 -3.62 24.09
CA VAL A 109 34.78 -3.93 23.30
C VAL A 109 35.06 -3.69 21.82
N GLU A 110 34.98 -4.74 21.02
CA GLU A 110 35.01 -4.68 19.56
C GLU A 110 33.59 -4.69 19.02
N TYR A 111 33.26 -3.78 18.10
CA TYR A 111 31.95 -3.69 17.48
C TYR A 111 32.01 -4.14 16.02
N VAL A 112 31.00 -4.89 15.60
CA VAL A 112 30.80 -5.33 14.21
C VAL A 112 29.42 -4.88 13.73
N CYS A 113 29.36 -4.34 12.51
CA CYS A 113 28.11 -4.02 11.85
C CYS A 113 27.40 -5.31 11.45
N VAL A 114 26.08 -5.40 11.68
CA VAL A 114 25.28 -6.59 11.36
C VAL A 114 25.26 -6.83 9.86
N HIS A 115 25.15 -5.77 9.04
CA HIS A 115 25.23 -5.88 7.58
C HIS A 115 26.49 -6.63 7.11
N ASN A 116 27.66 -6.33 7.69
CA ASN A 116 28.93 -6.95 7.30
C ASN A 116 29.08 -8.41 7.77
N LYS A 117 28.10 -8.93 8.53
CA LYS A 117 28.11 -10.29 9.08
C LYS A 117 27.10 -11.21 8.43
N ILE A 118 26.23 -10.67 7.57
CA ILE A 118 25.26 -11.44 6.79
C ILE A 118 25.67 -11.42 5.31
N THR A 119 25.28 -12.44 4.55
CA THR A 119 25.70 -12.61 3.15
C THR A 119 24.79 -11.90 2.14
N SER A 120 23.53 -11.66 2.50
CA SER A 120 22.57 -10.90 1.68
C SER A 120 21.40 -10.39 2.53
N LEU A 121 20.87 -9.23 2.17
CA LEU A 121 19.59 -8.70 2.69
C LEU A 121 18.36 -9.41 2.08
N GLU A 122 18.57 -10.24 1.05
CA GLU A 122 17.52 -11.04 0.39
C GLU A 122 17.29 -12.39 1.11
N ASN A 123 18.26 -12.86 1.90
CA ASN A 123 18.16 -14.08 2.71
C ASN A 123 17.38 -13.85 4.02
N VAL A 124 16.29 -13.09 3.93
CA VAL A 124 15.45 -12.73 5.06
C VAL A 124 14.19 -13.58 5.04
N GLU A 125 14.06 -14.47 6.02
CA GLU A 125 12.86 -15.29 6.14
C GLU A 125 11.73 -14.46 6.76
N LYS A 126 10.63 -14.32 6.02
CA LYS A 126 9.38 -13.78 6.57
C LYS A 126 8.68 -14.88 7.35
N THR A 127 8.65 -14.73 8.67
CA THR A 127 8.07 -15.71 9.59
C THR A 127 6.94 -15.07 10.40
N LYS A 128 6.10 -15.89 11.02
CA LYS A 128 5.09 -15.46 11.99
C LYS A 128 5.38 -16.09 13.35
N ASP A 129 5.12 -15.35 14.43
CA ASP A 129 5.21 -15.92 15.78
C ASP A 129 4.00 -16.82 16.07
N SER A 130 3.97 -17.42 17.26
CA SER A 130 2.85 -18.26 17.70
C SER A 130 1.50 -17.52 17.78
N ASN A 131 1.52 -16.19 17.72
CA ASN A 131 0.36 -15.30 17.76
C ASN A 131 -0.01 -14.76 16.37
N GLY A 132 0.69 -15.15 15.31
CA GLY A 132 0.44 -14.73 13.93
C GLY A 132 1.06 -13.38 13.53
N VAL A 133 1.87 -12.75 14.39
CA VAL A 133 2.55 -11.48 14.13
C VAL A 133 3.76 -11.72 13.24
N GLY A 134 3.87 -10.95 12.15
CA GLY A 134 4.95 -11.08 11.18
C GLY A 134 6.27 -10.45 11.65
N TYR A 135 7.37 -11.17 11.44
CA TYR A 135 8.73 -10.65 11.60
C TYR A 135 9.66 -11.19 10.51
N TYR A 136 10.77 -10.49 10.31
CA TYR A 136 11.89 -10.83 9.48
C TYR A 136 13.00 -11.44 10.34
N VAL A 137 13.54 -12.57 9.91
CA VAL A 137 14.72 -13.20 10.54
C VAL A 137 15.93 -12.96 9.64
N LEU A 138 16.97 -12.34 10.20
CA LEU A 138 18.24 -12.20 9.50
C LEU A 138 19.06 -13.49 9.59
N GLU A 139 19.93 -13.71 8.60
CA GLU A 139 20.94 -14.76 8.65
C GLU A 139 21.70 -14.72 9.98
N SER A 140 21.90 -15.90 10.58
CA SER A 140 22.63 -16.00 11.84
C SER A 140 24.12 -15.91 11.61
N PHE A 141 24.82 -15.16 12.46
CA PHE A 141 26.28 -14.99 12.37
C PHE A 141 26.95 -15.23 13.70
N GLU A 142 28.28 -15.36 13.69
CA GLU A 142 29.06 -15.70 14.88
C GLU A 142 29.98 -14.55 15.32
N VAL A 143 30.09 -14.40 16.63
CA VAL A 143 31.10 -13.57 17.31
C VAL A 143 31.78 -14.37 18.43
N PRO A 144 32.98 -13.98 18.88
CA PRO A 144 33.61 -14.59 20.04
C PRO A 144 32.71 -14.61 21.28
N ARG A 145 32.82 -15.66 22.09
CA ARG A 145 32.08 -15.75 23.37
C ARG A 145 32.47 -14.59 24.28
N THR A 146 31.47 -13.95 24.87
CA THR A 146 31.63 -12.75 25.71
C THR A 146 30.80 -12.88 26.99
N GLU A 147 31.24 -12.22 28.07
CA GLU A 147 30.43 -12.11 29.29
C GLU A 147 29.24 -11.17 29.06
N ASN A 148 29.50 -10.08 28.32
CA ASN A 148 28.53 -9.03 28.04
C ASN A 148 28.38 -8.84 26.53
N LEU A 149 27.14 -8.80 26.06
CA LEU A 149 26.78 -8.44 24.70
C LEU A 149 26.43 -6.95 24.67
N TYR A 150 27.00 -6.20 23.73
CA TYR A 150 26.72 -4.77 23.55
C TYR A 150 25.93 -4.62 22.25
N LEU A 151 24.70 -4.13 22.30
CA LEU A 151 23.86 -3.94 21.12
C LEU A 151 23.74 -2.45 20.83
N VAL A 152 23.98 -2.05 19.58
CA VAL A 152 24.02 -0.65 19.19
C VAL A 152 22.95 -0.36 18.17
N ASN A 153 22.13 0.66 18.47
CA ASN A 153 21.14 1.21 17.59
C ASN A 153 21.65 2.57 17.05
N ALA A 154 21.95 2.61 15.75
CA ALA A 154 22.41 3.80 15.05
C ALA A 154 21.36 4.38 14.08
N HIS A 155 20.09 3.94 14.15
CA HIS A 155 19.08 4.36 13.18
C HIS A 155 18.79 5.86 13.15
N SER A 156 18.94 6.54 14.28
CA SER A 156 18.85 8.02 14.35
C SER A 156 19.80 8.73 13.39
N VAL A 157 20.94 8.11 13.06
CA VAL A 157 21.92 8.65 12.12
C VAL A 157 21.38 8.70 10.69
N ALA A 158 20.56 7.72 10.29
CA ALA A 158 19.96 7.65 8.95
C ALA A 158 19.03 8.84 8.65
N PHE A 159 18.33 9.35 9.67
CA PHE A 159 17.34 10.41 9.51
C PHE A 159 17.85 11.81 9.86
N ASN A 160 18.94 11.91 10.63
CA ASN A 160 19.46 13.19 11.11
C ASN A 160 20.99 13.22 11.05
N ASN A 161 21.51 13.55 9.86
CA ASN A 161 22.94 13.54 9.55
C ASN A 161 23.79 14.52 10.41
N LYS A 162 23.15 15.32 11.29
CA LYS A 162 23.78 16.31 12.16
C LYS A 162 24.23 15.77 13.53
N SER A 163 23.68 14.68 14.06
CA SER A 163 23.94 14.29 15.46
C SER A 163 24.93 13.14 15.67
N LYS A 164 25.20 12.26 14.68
CA LYS A 164 26.08 11.05 14.78
C LYS A 164 25.99 10.37 16.17
N GLU A 165 24.78 10.32 16.73
CA GLU A 165 24.52 9.85 18.09
C GLU A 165 23.88 8.47 18.00
N VAL A 166 24.47 7.51 18.72
CA VAL A 166 24.02 6.11 18.77
C VAL A 166 23.64 5.72 20.19
N ILE A 167 22.73 4.75 20.32
CA ILE A 167 22.33 4.17 21.61
C ILE A 167 23.05 2.83 21.76
N ILE A 168 23.80 2.64 22.85
CA ILE A 168 24.49 1.38 23.18
C ILE A 168 23.83 0.76 24.41
N GLU A 169 23.40 -0.49 24.30
CA GLU A 169 22.75 -1.26 25.37
C GLU A 169 23.57 -2.49 25.74
N LYS A 170 23.80 -2.71 27.05
CA LYS A 170 24.65 -3.80 27.57
C LYS A 170 23.82 -4.92 28.19
N TYR A 171 24.02 -6.16 27.75
CA TYR A 171 23.32 -7.35 28.21
C TYR A 171 24.29 -8.40 28.81
N PRO A 172 24.19 -8.76 30.10
CA PRO A 172 25.04 -9.76 30.73
C PRO A 172 24.57 -11.18 30.36
N ILE A 173 25.11 -11.71 29.27
CA ILE A 173 24.73 -13.03 28.73
C ILE A 173 25.52 -14.18 29.38
N GLY A 174 26.70 -13.91 29.94
CA GLY A 174 27.59 -14.90 30.55
C GLY A 174 28.43 -15.69 29.55
N LYS A 175 29.73 -15.87 29.84
CA LYS A 175 30.74 -16.48 28.96
C LYS A 175 30.43 -17.88 28.42
N THR A 176 29.54 -18.63 29.08
CA THR A 176 29.18 -19.99 28.65
C THR A 176 28.06 -20.01 27.60
N THR A 177 27.43 -18.87 27.32
CA THR A 177 26.36 -18.76 26.32
C THR A 177 26.92 -18.94 24.92
N ASN A 178 26.29 -19.82 24.12
CA ASN A 178 26.68 -20.15 22.75
C ASN A 178 25.65 -19.71 21.70
N GLY A 179 24.44 -19.31 22.10
CA GLY A 179 23.43 -18.76 21.20
C GLY A 179 22.64 -17.64 21.84
N VAL A 180 22.34 -16.60 21.07
CA VAL A 180 21.40 -15.55 21.45
C VAL A 180 20.52 -15.16 20.26
N GLU A 181 19.26 -14.88 20.58
CA GLU A 181 18.32 -14.26 19.67
C GLU A 181 18.09 -12.82 20.13
N VAL A 182 18.16 -11.88 19.19
CA VAL A 182 18.04 -10.45 19.43
C VAL A 182 16.86 -9.92 18.63
N GLU A 183 15.83 -9.44 19.29
CA GLU A 183 14.71 -8.77 18.65
C GLU A 183 14.92 -7.25 18.68
N PHE A 184 14.83 -6.62 17.52
CA PHE A 184 14.92 -5.17 17.39
C PHE A 184 13.55 -4.51 17.58
N LEU A 185 13.49 -3.54 18.49
CA LEU A 185 12.25 -2.91 18.94
C LEU A 185 12.04 -1.51 18.35
N GLY A 186 13.03 -0.92 17.67
CA GLY A 186 12.94 0.43 17.08
C GLY A 186 13.55 1.56 17.95
N THR A 187 13.37 2.80 17.50
CA THR A 187 14.02 4.00 18.07
C THR A 187 13.19 4.75 19.12
N ASN A 188 11.90 4.42 19.35
CA ASN A 188 11.02 5.22 20.20
C ASN A 188 9.89 4.42 20.90
N ASN A 189 10.18 3.27 21.51
CA ASN A 189 9.19 2.53 22.31
C ASN A 189 9.02 3.08 23.74
N MET A 190 8.84 4.40 23.88
CA MET A 190 8.39 4.94 25.17
C MET A 190 6.94 4.55 25.40
N LEU A 191 6.73 3.35 25.96
CA LEU A 191 5.43 2.92 26.45
C LEU A 191 4.98 3.90 27.54
N ASN A 192 3.88 4.62 27.29
CA ASN A 192 3.26 5.50 28.27
C ASN A 192 2.36 4.66 29.19
N LEU A 193 2.99 3.95 30.13
CA LEU A 193 2.30 3.00 30.98
C LEU A 193 1.62 3.70 32.16
N LYS A 194 0.34 3.39 32.37
CA LYS A 194 -0.39 3.73 33.59
C LYS A 194 -0.86 2.44 34.25
N GLY A 195 -0.67 2.33 35.57
CA GLY A 195 -1.05 1.13 36.30
C GLY A 195 -1.99 1.39 37.47
N THR A 196 -2.69 0.36 37.92
CA THR A 196 -3.39 0.35 39.21
C THR A 196 -3.12 -0.97 39.92
N TYR A 197 -2.61 -0.91 41.15
CA TYR A 197 -2.38 -2.07 42.00
C TYR A 197 -3.60 -2.33 42.89
N ASN A 198 -4.13 -3.55 42.82
CA ASN A 198 -5.17 -4.02 43.73
C ASN A 198 -4.54 -4.91 44.81
N PRO A 199 -4.33 -4.39 46.04
CA PRO A 199 -3.71 -5.16 47.12
C PRO A 199 -4.57 -6.33 47.60
N ASP A 200 -5.91 -6.21 47.52
CA ASP A 200 -6.84 -7.24 48.01
C ASP A 200 -6.82 -8.50 47.14
N LYS A 201 -6.53 -8.33 45.84
CA LYS A 201 -6.46 -9.41 44.85
C LYS A 201 -5.03 -9.75 44.40
N GLY A 202 -4.03 -8.96 44.79
CA GLY A 202 -2.65 -9.11 44.34
C GLY A 202 -2.49 -8.96 42.81
N THR A 203 -3.30 -8.11 42.18
CA THR A 203 -3.31 -7.91 40.71
C THR A 203 -2.87 -6.51 40.32
N ILE A 204 -2.26 -6.38 39.15
CA ILE A 204 -1.87 -5.10 38.54
C ILE A 204 -2.66 -4.94 37.25
N SER A 205 -3.41 -3.85 37.12
CA SER A 205 -4.06 -3.47 35.85
C SER A 205 -3.18 -2.45 35.15
N LEU A 206 -2.93 -2.60 33.85
CA LEU A 206 -1.98 -1.77 33.11
C LEU A 206 -2.59 -1.33 31.78
N THR A 207 -2.49 -0.03 31.45
CA THR A 207 -2.92 0.56 30.18
C THR A 207 -1.75 1.29 29.52
N GLU A 208 -1.81 1.40 28.19
CA GLU A 208 -0.90 2.23 27.40
C GLU A 208 -1.63 3.51 26.93
N GLY A 209 -1.03 4.67 27.19
CA GLY A 209 -1.58 5.97 26.81
C GLY A 209 -2.90 6.31 27.51
N ASP A 210 -3.92 6.66 26.71
CA ASP A 210 -5.29 6.93 27.16
C ASP A 210 -6.26 5.80 26.76
N SER A 211 -5.75 4.59 26.50
CA SER A 211 -6.58 3.45 26.14
C SER A 211 -7.51 3.02 27.28
N ASP A 212 -8.78 2.77 26.94
CA ASP A 212 -9.78 2.19 27.85
C ASP A 212 -9.57 0.68 28.11
N ASN A 213 -8.68 0.03 27.35
CA ASN A 213 -8.42 -1.41 27.43
C ASN A 213 -7.27 -1.70 28.40
N ALA A 214 -7.61 -2.03 29.65
CA ALA A 214 -6.63 -2.40 30.66
C ALA A 214 -6.31 -3.90 30.65
N ILE A 215 -5.02 -4.25 30.59
CA ILE A 215 -4.54 -5.63 30.72
C ILE A 215 -4.38 -5.95 32.22
N LEU A 216 -5.02 -7.02 32.67
CA LEU A 216 -4.94 -7.49 34.04
C LEU A 216 -3.80 -8.52 34.20
N PHE A 217 -2.88 -8.21 35.10
CA PHE A 217 -1.76 -9.05 35.50
C PHE A 217 -2.01 -9.64 36.89
N SER A 218 -1.78 -10.94 37.06
CA SER A 218 -1.99 -11.64 38.34
C SER A 218 -0.70 -12.31 38.81
N ASN A 219 -0.46 -12.25 40.13
CA ASN A 219 0.68 -12.92 40.74
C ASN A 219 0.46 -14.44 40.68
N LYS A 220 1.21 -15.12 39.82
CA LYS A 220 1.36 -16.57 39.85
C LYS A 220 2.83 -16.85 40.13
N ALA A 221 3.09 -17.79 41.05
CA ALA A 221 4.43 -18.34 41.26
C ALA A 221 4.87 -19.12 40.01
N SER A 222 5.32 -18.41 38.98
CA SER A 222 6.08 -18.97 37.86
C SER A 222 7.54 -18.57 38.05
N THR A 223 8.43 -19.54 37.91
CA THR A 223 9.86 -19.25 37.76
C THR A 223 10.04 -18.35 36.54
N PRO A 224 10.80 -17.23 36.64
CA PRO A 224 11.05 -16.36 35.50
C PRO A 224 11.59 -17.18 34.34
N ASN A 225 11.23 -16.85 33.09
CA ASN A 225 11.88 -17.50 31.95
C ASN A 225 13.40 -17.20 32.02
N PRO A 226 14.26 -18.19 32.35
CA PRO A 226 15.66 -17.93 32.60
C PRO A 226 16.44 -17.58 31.32
N ALA A 227 15.80 -17.71 30.16
CA ALA A 227 16.41 -17.40 28.87
C ALA A 227 16.42 -15.90 28.55
N LYS A 228 15.47 -15.09 29.05
CA LYS A 228 15.45 -13.65 28.78
C LYS A 228 16.53 -12.91 29.58
N VAL A 229 17.29 -12.05 28.91
CA VAL A 229 18.40 -11.29 29.49
C VAL A 229 18.02 -9.83 29.61
N ALA A 230 18.01 -9.32 30.84
CA ALA A 230 17.71 -7.91 31.11
C ALA A 230 18.89 -7.01 30.72
N ARG A 231 18.58 -5.81 30.20
CA ARG A 231 19.58 -4.77 29.96
C ARG A 231 20.16 -4.29 31.29
N SER A 232 21.49 -4.24 31.36
CA SER A 232 22.24 -3.77 32.54
C SER A 232 22.66 -2.30 32.45
N ASN A 233 22.83 -1.76 31.24
CA ASN A 233 23.21 -0.37 31.01
C ASN A 233 22.69 0.13 29.64
N LYS A 234 22.46 1.44 29.54
CA LYS A 234 22.14 2.17 28.31
C LYS A 234 22.92 3.47 28.28
N GLU A 235 23.58 3.77 27.17
CA GLU A 235 24.34 5.00 26.98
C GLU A 235 24.07 5.61 25.60
N ASN A 236 24.04 6.94 25.53
CA ASN A 236 23.99 7.68 24.27
C ASN A 236 25.40 8.19 23.95
N VAL A 237 25.93 7.83 22.79
CA VAL A 237 27.31 8.14 22.40
C VAL A 237 27.32 8.97 21.13
N LYS A 238 27.88 10.17 21.20
CA LYS A 238 28.06 11.09 20.07
C LYS A 238 29.36 10.82 19.33
N ASN A 239 29.36 11.05 18.01
CA ASN A 239 30.52 10.89 17.14
C ASN A 239 31.16 9.49 17.25
N TRP A 240 30.32 8.46 17.30
CA TRP A 240 30.79 7.10 17.51
C TRP A 240 31.65 6.61 16.34
N LYS A 241 32.91 6.28 16.62
CA LYS A 241 33.96 6.02 15.62
C LYS A 241 33.78 4.75 14.76
N TYR A 242 32.83 3.89 15.12
CA TYR A 242 32.56 2.62 14.44
C TYR A 242 31.43 2.72 13.41
N LEU A 243 30.81 3.90 13.27
CA LEU A 243 29.87 4.17 12.19
C LEU A 243 30.59 4.04 10.85
N ILE A 244 30.03 3.22 9.96
CA ILE A 244 30.46 3.15 8.57
C ILE A 244 29.96 4.41 7.85
N ALA A 245 30.85 5.11 7.15
CA ALA A 245 30.51 6.28 6.35
C ALA A 245 29.98 5.83 4.99
N PHE A 246 28.65 5.70 4.88
CA PHE A 246 28.01 5.24 3.63
C PHE A 246 27.95 6.32 2.53
N GLU A 247 28.39 7.55 2.81
CA GLU A 247 28.54 8.61 1.80
C GLU A 247 29.65 8.28 0.77
N GLU A 248 30.56 7.35 1.07
CA GLU A 248 31.72 7.01 0.22
C GLU A 248 31.47 5.84 -0.76
N GLU A 249 30.29 5.19 -0.73
CA GLU A 249 29.86 4.21 -1.74
C GLU A 249 29.03 4.82 -2.89
N GLN A 250 28.86 6.16 -2.92
CA GLN A 250 28.19 6.88 -4.01
C GLN A 250 29.11 7.26 -5.19
N ASP A 251 30.40 6.88 -5.18
CA ASP A 251 31.37 7.23 -6.24
C ASP A 251 31.45 6.22 -7.40
N ILE A 252 30.34 5.54 -7.70
CA ILE A 252 30.09 5.00 -9.03
C ILE A 252 29.24 6.05 -9.76
N PRO A 253 29.72 6.67 -10.85
CA PRO A 253 28.87 7.59 -11.60
C PRO A 253 27.69 6.79 -12.15
N GLU A 254 26.52 7.02 -11.57
CA GLU A 254 25.26 6.55 -12.13
C GLU A 254 25.17 7.11 -13.55
N TYR A 255 25.17 6.25 -14.56
CA TYR A 255 24.72 6.64 -15.87
C TYR A 255 23.22 6.84 -15.77
N ASN A 256 22.83 8.04 -15.35
CA ASN A 256 21.47 8.44 -15.11
C ASN A 256 21.00 9.38 -16.24
N PRO A 257 20.20 8.89 -17.20
CA PRO A 257 19.60 9.72 -18.24
C PRO A 257 18.63 10.78 -17.68
N GLU A 258 18.19 10.68 -16.42
CA GLU A 258 17.36 11.71 -15.76
C GLU A 258 18.12 13.01 -15.51
N GLN A 259 19.46 13.00 -15.46
CA GLN A 259 20.20 14.26 -15.47
C GLN A 259 19.75 15.09 -16.69
N ARG A 260 19.54 14.49 -17.87
CA ARG A 260 19.08 15.22 -19.07
C ARG A 260 17.66 15.79 -18.97
N ALA A 261 16.77 15.22 -18.15
CA ALA A 261 15.42 15.73 -17.93
C ALA A 261 15.39 16.78 -16.80
N LYS A 262 16.11 16.55 -15.70
CA LYS A 262 16.34 17.52 -14.62
C LYS A 262 17.12 18.76 -15.09
N HIS A 263 17.99 18.62 -16.10
CA HIS A 263 18.73 19.74 -16.70
C HIS A 263 17.88 20.69 -17.57
N LYS A 264 16.62 20.38 -17.91
CA LYS A 264 15.75 21.38 -18.56
C LYS A 264 15.36 22.52 -17.61
N ASN A 265 15.31 22.27 -16.29
CA ASN A 265 14.91 23.27 -15.29
C ASN A 265 16.09 23.98 -14.60
N GLN A 266 17.31 23.51 -14.81
CA GLN A 266 18.56 24.04 -14.22
C GLN A 266 19.24 25.14 -15.05
N ALA A 267 18.55 25.76 -16.01
CA ALA A 267 19.05 27.01 -16.56
C ALA A 267 19.04 28.07 -15.44
N ASP A 268 20.22 28.67 -15.19
CA ASP A 268 20.40 29.74 -14.21
C ASP A 268 19.28 30.80 -14.35
N ILE A 269 18.63 31.15 -13.24
CA ILE A 269 17.53 32.12 -13.23
C ILE A 269 18.07 33.54 -13.19
N SER A 270 17.43 34.41 -13.95
CA SER A 270 17.72 35.84 -13.99
C SER A 270 16.43 36.62 -13.93
N VAL A 271 16.43 37.77 -13.24
CA VAL A 271 15.23 38.61 -13.14
C VAL A 271 14.77 39.06 -14.55
N PRO A 272 13.53 38.72 -14.97
CA PRO A 272 13.02 39.12 -16.28
C PRO A 272 12.89 40.64 -16.42
N LYS A 273 13.23 41.16 -17.62
CA LYS A 273 13.17 42.61 -17.90
C LYS A 273 11.75 43.16 -18.03
N ASN A 274 10.77 42.31 -18.34
CA ASN A 274 9.36 42.65 -18.48
C ASN A 274 8.50 41.38 -18.44
N LEU A 275 7.17 41.54 -18.30
CA LEU A 275 6.23 40.41 -18.23
C LEU A 275 6.32 39.48 -19.44
N LYS A 276 6.51 40.02 -20.65
CA LYS A 276 6.65 39.20 -21.86
C LYS A 276 7.90 38.31 -21.80
N ALA A 277 9.00 38.83 -21.27
CA ALA A 277 10.22 38.05 -21.07
C ALA A 277 10.04 36.98 -19.97
N ALA A 278 9.30 37.29 -18.91
CA ALA A 278 8.97 36.32 -17.87
C ALA A 278 8.16 35.15 -18.44
N LEU A 279 7.08 35.43 -19.17
CA LEU A 279 6.24 34.41 -19.81
C LEU A 279 7.02 33.56 -20.82
N ALA A 280 7.86 34.18 -21.65
CA ALA A 280 8.68 33.45 -22.62
C ALA A 280 9.75 32.56 -21.96
N SER A 281 10.34 33.00 -20.83
CA SER A 281 11.25 32.17 -20.04
C SER A 281 10.52 30.98 -19.43
N ALA A 282 9.36 31.26 -18.83
CA ALA A 282 8.52 30.24 -18.21
C ALA A 282 8.06 29.17 -19.21
N ASP A 283 7.64 29.55 -20.42
CA ASP A 283 7.29 28.61 -21.49
C ASP A 283 8.48 27.73 -21.88
N LYS A 284 9.64 28.34 -22.11
CA LYS A 284 10.87 27.64 -22.50
C LYS A 284 11.29 26.57 -21.48
N TYR A 285 11.14 26.86 -20.20
CA TYR A 285 11.58 25.99 -19.10
C TYR A 285 10.42 25.31 -18.36
N SER A 286 9.20 25.35 -18.90
CA SER A 286 8.01 24.73 -18.29
C SER A 286 7.74 25.14 -16.83
N ARG A 287 7.86 26.44 -16.55
CA ARG A 287 7.64 27.06 -15.23
C ARG A 287 6.29 27.77 -15.18
N LEU A 288 5.80 28.05 -13.99
CA LEU A 288 4.74 29.05 -13.79
C LEU A 288 5.35 30.44 -13.60
N VAL A 289 4.56 31.50 -13.75
CA VAL A 289 5.03 32.86 -13.46
C VAL A 289 4.39 33.35 -12.18
N ILE A 290 5.20 33.73 -11.18
CA ILE A 290 4.71 34.44 -9.99
C ILE A 290 4.98 35.93 -10.20
N VAL A 291 3.89 36.68 -10.34
CA VAL A 291 3.92 38.13 -10.55
C VAL A 291 3.58 38.84 -9.24
N PHE A 292 4.45 39.75 -8.83
CA PHE A 292 4.24 40.67 -7.72
C PHE A 292 3.78 42.03 -8.26
N GLN A 293 2.52 42.36 -8.04
CA GLN A 293 1.99 43.70 -8.29
C GLN A 293 2.03 44.47 -6.97
N GLN A 294 2.81 45.54 -6.88
CA GLN A 294 3.09 46.22 -5.61
C GLN A 294 2.97 47.76 -5.71
N PRO A 295 1.83 48.31 -6.18
CA PRO A 295 1.68 49.76 -6.40
C PRO A 295 1.74 50.58 -5.11
N ASP A 296 1.42 49.96 -3.96
CA ASP A 296 1.31 50.65 -2.67
C ASP A 296 2.56 50.42 -1.78
N ASN A 297 3.49 49.55 -2.20
CA ASN A 297 4.68 49.19 -1.44
C ASN A 297 5.94 49.87 -2.00
N LYS A 298 6.46 50.85 -1.24
CA LYS A 298 7.64 51.63 -1.61
C LYS A 298 8.95 50.83 -1.54
N GLU A 299 8.98 49.73 -0.79
CA GLU A 299 10.16 48.88 -0.58
C GLU A 299 10.20 47.66 -1.52
N ALA A 300 9.22 47.55 -2.43
CA ALA A 300 9.01 46.36 -3.25
C ALA A 300 10.25 45.91 -4.05
N GLN A 301 11.06 46.85 -4.56
CA GLN A 301 12.29 46.51 -5.29
C GLN A 301 13.32 45.80 -4.40
N GLN A 302 13.53 46.30 -3.18
CA GLN A 302 14.48 45.72 -2.23
C GLN A 302 13.98 44.37 -1.73
N GLN A 303 12.70 44.30 -1.33
CA GLN A 303 12.08 43.05 -0.87
C GLN A 303 12.11 41.96 -1.96
N PHE A 304 11.82 42.32 -3.21
CA PHE A 304 11.90 41.40 -4.34
C PHE A 304 13.32 40.87 -4.57
N ALA A 305 14.33 41.73 -4.48
CA ALA A 305 15.72 41.31 -4.65
C ALA A 305 16.14 40.30 -3.57
N THR A 306 15.73 40.52 -2.32
CA THR A 306 15.98 39.58 -1.21
C THR A 306 15.27 38.25 -1.43
N LEU A 307 13.98 38.27 -1.79
CA LEU A 307 13.21 37.05 -2.06
C LEU A 307 13.80 36.26 -3.24
N PHE A 308 14.19 36.95 -4.31
CA PHE A 308 14.80 36.31 -5.48
C PHE A 308 16.14 35.65 -5.14
N ALA A 309 16.95 36.28 -4.29
CA ALA A 309 18.20 35.69 -3.80
C ALA A 309 17.94 34.42 -2.97
N LYS A 310 17.00 34.47 -2.02
CA LYS A 310 16.56 33.31 -1.22
C LYS A 310 16.07 32.17 -2.12
N TYR A 311 15.18 32.47 -3.07
CA TYR A 311 14.67 31.50 -4.03
C TYR A 311 15.78 30.86 -4.86
N LYS A 312 16.75 31.66 -5.32
CA LYS A 312 17.89 31.17 -6.09
C LYS A 312 18.75 30.19 -5.30
N GLU A 313 18.98 30.49 -4.02
CA GLU A 313 19.78 29.68 -3.09
C GLU A 313 19.06 28.37 -2.72
N GLU A 314 17.79 28.45 -2.33
CA GLU A 314 17.04 27.31 -1.78
C GLU A 314 16.50 26.34 -2.84
N SER A 315 16.14 26.82 -4.04
CA SER A 315 15.57 25.96 -5.09
C SER A 315 16.60 25.44 -6.10
N GLY A 316 17.87 25.86 -6.01
CA GLY A 316 18.90 25.54 -7.01
C GLY A 316 19.16 24.03 -7.20
N SER A 317 19.05 23.23 -6.14
CA SER A 317 19.25 21.76 -6.21
C SER A 317 18.06 21.02 -6.81
N ASN A 318 16.84 21.50 -6.58
CA ASN A 318 15.59 20.85 -6.98
C ASN A 318 15.01 21.42 -8.30
N GLY A 319 15.67 22.45 -8.86
CA GLY A 319 15.22 23.18 -10.04
C GLY A 319 14.24 24.31 -9.69
N TYR A 320 13.97 25.18 -10.66
CA TYR A 320 13.15 26.36 -10.45
C TYR A 320 11.73 26.16 -11.00
N PRO A 321 10.70 25.92 -10.16
CA PRO A 321 9.32 25.75 -10.62
C PRO A 321 8.67 27.06 -11.12
N TYR A 322 9.25 28.21 -10.78
CA TYR A 322 8.67 29.53 -11.00
C TYR A 322 9.63 30.49 -11.71
N GLU A 323 9.06 31.35 -12.53
CA GLU A 323 9.70 32.58 -12.98
C GLU A 323 9.13 33.74 -12.15
N LEU A 324 9.96 34.35 -11.30
CA LEU A 324 9.53 35.46 -10.44
C LEU A 324 9.64 36.78 -11.18
N TYR A 325 8.59 37.61 -11.11
CA TYR A 325 8.57 38.90 -11.78
C TYR A 325 7.93 39.99 -10.92
N LEU A 326 8.62 41.13 -10.75
CA LEU A 326 8.07 42.33 -10.15
C LEU A 326 7.42 43.20 -11.23
N ALA A 327 6.10 43.36 -11.17
CA ALA A 327 5.35 44.10 -12.18
C ALA A 327 5.63 45.60 -12.14
N THR A 328 5.69 46.21 -13.32
CA THR A 328 5.85 47.66 -13.50
C THR A 328 4.50 48.34 -13.70
N THR A 329 4.46 49.67 -13.59
CA THR A 329 3.26 50.47 -13.89
C THR A 329 2.72 50.24 -15.30
N LYS A 330 3.59 49.86 -16.26
CA LYS A 330 3.20 49.53 -17.64
C LYS A 330 2.44 48.20 -17.74
N ASP A 331 2.66 47.28 -16.80
CA ASP A 331 2.06 45.95 -16.83
C ASP A 331 0.64 45.94 -16.23
N MET A 332 0.29 46.94 -15.42
CA MET A 332 -0.96 46.99 -14.65
C MET A 332 -2.22 46.82 -15.52
N LYS A 333 -2.24 47.46 -16.69
CA LYS A 333 -3.37 47.35 -17.63
C LYS A 333 -3.54 45.92 -18.15
N THR A 334 -2.42 45.27 -18.45
CA THR A 334 -2.38 43.88 -18.96
C THR A 334 -2.79 42.90 -17.88
N LEU A 335 -2.24 43.03 -16.66
CA LEU A 335 -2.58 42.17 -15.53
C LEU A 335 -4.05 42.29 -15.13
N LYS A 336 -4.59 43.52 -15.11
CA LYS A 336 -6.02 43.75 -14.90
C LYS A 336 -6.89 43.07 -15.98
N ALA A 337 -6.48 43.14 -17.25
CA ALA A 337 -7.19 42.46 -18.33
C ALA A 337 -7.13 40.92 -18.22
N LYS A 338 -6.12 40.38 -17.54
CA LYS A 338 -5.97 38.96 -17.20
C LYS A 338 -6.66 38.56 -15.90
N GLY A 339 -7.38 39.47 -15.25
CA GLY A 339 -8.16 39.21 -14.04
C GLY A 339 -7.43 39.46 -12.72
N VAL A 340 -6.19 39.97 -12.74
CA VAL A 340 -5.46 40.31 -11.52
C VAL A 340 -6.08 41.57 -10.88
N PRO A 341 -6.51 41.53 -9.61
CA PRO A 341 -7.08 42.70 -8.92
C PRO A 341 -6.09 43.86 -8.78
N THR A 342 -6.60 45.06 -8.47
CA THR A 342 -5.78 46.24 -8.17
C THR A 342 -5.20 46.21 -6.75
N GLY A 343 -4.16 47.00 -6.49
CA GLY A 343 -3.47 47.07 -5.20
C GLY A 343 -2.33 46.05 -5.09
N ASN A 344 -1.73 45.93 -3.92
CA ASN A 344 -0.69 44.93 -3.67
C ASN A 344 -1.26 43.50 -3.82
N GLN A 345 -0.67 42.71 -4.70
CA GLN A 345 -1.06 41.34 -5.02
C GLN A 345 0.16 40.47 -5.31
N MET A 346 0.05 39.19 -4.97
CA MET A 346 0.77 38.10 -5.63
C MET A 346 -0.21 37.37 -6.54
N ALA A 347 0.20 37.12 -7.79
CA ALA A 347 -0.57 36.36 -8.76
C ALA A 347 0.29 35.27 -9.40
N VAL A 348 -0.28 34.08 -9.55
CA VAL A 348 0.32 32.94 -10.27
C VAL A 348 -0.33 32.84 -11.63
N LEU A 349 0.49 32.86 -12.68
CA LEU A 349 0.05 32.79 -14.06
C LEU A 349 0.61 31.54 -14.75
N ASP A 350 -0.14 31.04 -15.73
CA ASP A 350 0.40 30.08 -16.69
C ASP A 350 1.33 30.76 -17.72
N VAL A 351 1.92 29.95 -18.61
CA VAL A 351 2.84 30.43 -19.65
C VAL A 351 2.17 31.34 -20.71
N ALA A 352 0.83 31.30 -20.82
CA ALA A 352 0.04 32.19 -21.67
C ALA A 352 -0.37 33.50 -20.94
N GLY A 353 0.01 33.62 -19.67
CA GLY A 353 -0.30 34.75 -18.80
C GLY A 353 -1.74 34.75 -18.31
N ASP A 354 -2.43 33.62 -18.36
CA ASP A 354 -3.76 33.47 -17.76
C ASP A 354 -3.63 33.23 -16.26
N LEU A 355 -4.57 33.79 -15.49
CA LEU A 355 -4.56 33.74 -14.04
C LEU A 355 -4.94 32.35 -13.52
N LEU A 356 -4.08 31.78 -12.67
CA LEU A 356 -4.31 30.52 -11.97
C LEU A 356 -4.71 30.75 -10.51
N TYR A 357 -4.03 31.70 -9.86
CA TYR A 357 -4.28 32.07 -8.46
C TYR A 357 -3.90 33.52 -8.21
N ASN A 358 -4.57 34.19 -7.27
CA ASN A 358 -4.09 35.44 -6.71
C ASN A 358 -4.45 35.59 -5.23
N GLN A 359 -3.65 36.36 -4.51
CA GLN A 359 -3.99 36.81 -3.17
C GLN A 359 -3.51 38.26 -2.93
N PRO A 360 -4.25 39.06 -2.15
CA PRO A 360 -3.73 40.30 -1.60
C PRO A 360 -2.55 40.00 -0.68
N SER A 361 -1.36 40.49 -1.04
CA SER A 361 -0.16 40.30 -0.25
C SER A 361 0.95 41.26 -0.67
N THR A 362 1.82 41.58 0.28
CA THR A 362 3.14 42.18 0.07
C THR A 362 4.17 41.10 -0.26
N ILE A 363 5.37 41.49 -0.71
CA ILE A 363 6.46 40.54 -0.97
C ILE A 363 6.98 39.92 0.32
N GLU A 364 7.04 40.70 1.40
CA GLU A 364 7.47 40.23 2.72
C GLU A 364 6.53 39.14 3.27
N GLU A 365 5.22 39.31 3.14
CA GLU A 365 4.25 38.27 3.53
C GLU A 365 4.45 36.99 2.72
N VAL A 366 4.64 37.09 1.40
CA VAL A 366 4.91 35.91 0.54
C VAL A 366 6.21 35.20 0.93
N ALA A 367 7.22 35.96 1.35
CA ALA A 367 8.49 35.41 1.81
C ALA A 367 8.35 34.70 3.16
N ASN A 368 7.57 35.27 4.09
CA ASN A 368 7.32 34.70 5.42
C ASN A 368 6.43 33.46 5.37
N ASP A 369 5.48 33.41 4.44
CA ASP A 369 4.62 32.25 4.19
C ASP A 369 5.37 31.15 3.38
N GLU A 370 6.61 31.39 2.95
CA GLU A 370 7.45 30.45 2.18
C GLU A 370 6.82 29.93 0.87
N ILE A 371 5.87 30.69 0.29
CA ILE A 371 5.07 30.26 -0.88
C ILE A 371 5.94 29.86 -2.08
N VAL A 372 7.05 30.55 -2.25
CA VAL A 372 7.93 30.40 -3.42
C VAL A 372 8.93 29.25 -3.25
N THR A 373 9.20 28.82 -2.03
CA THR A 373 10.23 27.82 -1.70
C THR A 373 9.65 26.50 -1.16
N SER A 374 8.38 26.50 -0.75
CA SER A 374 7.68 25.32 -0.25
C SER A 374 7.20 24.38 -1.38
N ASP A 375 7.49 23.09 -1.22
CA ASP A 375 7.03 22.03 -2.12
C ASP A 375 5.51 21.87 -2.11
N SER A 376 4.83 22.14 -0.99
CA SER A 376 3.37 22.06 -0.86
C SER A 376 2.67 23.03 -1.82
N TYR A 377 3.08 24.30 -1.80
CA TYR A 377 2.60 25.31 -2.74
C TYR A 377 2.94 24.94 -4.19
N GLY A 378 4.12 24.33 -4.43
CA GLY A 378 4.49 23.76 -5.73
C GLY A 378 3.50 22.73 -6.26
N GLN A 379 3.09 21.78 -5.42
CA GLN A 379 2.09 20.77 -5.77
C GLN A 379 0.71 21.38 -5.99
N GLN A 380 0.26 22.28 -5.11
CA GLN A 380 -1.03 22.96 -5.22
C GLN A 380 -1.12 23.80 -6.50
N PHE A 381 -0.12 24.64 -6.80
CA PHE A 381 -0.09 25.41 -8.05
C PHE A 381 0.05 24.51 -9.28
N GLY A 382 0.82 23.43 -9.20
CA GLY A 382 0.89 22.41 -10.25
C GLY A 382 -0.45 21.76 -10.56
N THR A 383 -1.25 21.45 -9.54
CA THR A 383 -2.62 20.94 -9.68
C THR A 383 -3.54 21.96 -10.37
N ILE A 384 -3.48 23.23 -9.96
CA ILE A 384 -4.27 24.31 -10.58
C ILE A 384 -3.88 24.52 -12.05
N ALA A 385 -2.58 24.52 -12.34
CA ALA A 385 -2.06 24.66 -13.70
C ALA A 385 -2.51 23.49 -14.60
N MET A 386 -2.46 22.25 -14.09
CA MET A 386 -2.93 21.09 -14.85
C MET A 386 -4.44 21.15 -15.11
N ALA A 387 -5.25 21.53 -14.11
CA ALA A 387 -6.69 21.71 -14.28
C ALA A 387 -7.00 22.73 -15.39
N ARG A 388 -6.29 23.86 -15.42
CA ARG A 388 -6.40 24.87 -16.49
C ARG A 388 -5.95 24.35 -17.85
N ALA A 389 -4.86 23.58 -17.90
CA ALA A 389 -4.33 23.00 -19.13
C ALA A 389 -5.32 21.99 -19.74
N LEU A 390 -5.93 21.14 -18.90
CA LEU A 390 -7.00 20.24 -19.29
C LEU A 390 -8.20 21.02 -19.81
N ASP A 391 -8.64 22.07 -19.11
CA ASP A 391 -9.77 22.92 -19.53
C ASP A 391 -9.58 23.51 -20.92
N LYS A 392 -8.39 24.07 -21.17
CA LYS A 392 -8.03 24.64 -22.47
C LYS A 392 -7.94 23.60 -23.58
N ALA A 393 -7.34 22.44 -23.28
CA ALA A 393 -7.12 21.41 -24.29
C ALA A 393 -8.41 20.65 -24.62
N LEU A 394 -9.08 20.13 -23.60
CA LEU A 394 -10.26 19.28 -23.75
C LEU A 394 -11.52 20.11 -24.08
N GLY A 395 -11.57 21.38 -23.65
CA GLY A 395 -12.60 22.33 -24.07
C GLY A 395 -12.47 22.81 -25.52
N ASN A 396 -11.37 22.50 -26.21
CA ASN A 396 -11.16 22.86 -27.62
C ASN A 396 -11.52 21.70 -28.56
N PRO A 397 -12.69 21.72 -29.23
CA PRO A 397 -13.11 20.64 -30.14
C PRO A 397 -12.25 20.54 -31.40
N LYS A 398 -11.39 21.54 -31.68
CA LYS A 398 -10.50 21.56 -32.85
C LYS A 398 -9.07 21.13 -32.53
N LEU A 399 -8.75 20.81 -31.28
CA LEU A 399 -7.41 20.35 -30.91
C LEU A 399 -7.06 19.06 -31.69
N SER A 400 -5.80 18.94 -32.12
CA SER A 400 -5.34 17.77 -32.86
C SER A 400 -5.33 16.52 -31.96
N VAL A 401 -5.52 15.33 -32.54
CA VAL A 401 -5.47 14.07 -31.79
C VAL A 401 -4.13 13.89 -31.07
N LYS A 402 -3.03 14.27 -31.72
CA LYS A 402 -1.68 14.21 -31.14
C LYS A 402 -1.55 15.09 -29.89
N ASP A 403 -2.08 16.31 -29.94
CA ASP A 403 -2.03 17.21 -28.79
C ASP A 403 -2.98 16.75 -27.66
N LEU A 404 -4.12 16.13 -28.01
CA LEU A 404 -5.02 15.50 -27.04
C LEU A 404 -4.33 14.33 -26.32
N GLN A 405 -3.64 13.46 -27.05
CA GLN A 405 -2.86 12.38 -26.44
C GLN A 405 -1.78 12.93 -25.51
N ALA A 406 -1.08 13.99 -25.92
CA ALA A 406 -0.02 14.60 -25.12
C ALA A 406 -0.55 15.16 -23.79
N ILE A 407 -1.71 15.85 -23.78
CA ILE A 407 -2.28 16.40 -22.54
C ILE A 407 -2.77 15.29 -21.60
N PHE A 408 -3.47 14.26 -22.12
CA PHE A 408 -3.89 13.13 -21.29
C PHE A 408 -2.69 12.36 -20.74
N THR A 409 -1.67 12.12 -21.55
CA THR A 409 -0.45 11.41 -21.11
C THR A 409 0.25 12.20 -20.00
N THR A 410 0.40 13.51 -20.17
CA THR A 410 1.05 14.37 -19.17
C THR A 410 0.29 14.37 -17.85
N PHE A 411 -1.03 14.41 -17.91
CA PHE A 411 -1.90 14.31 -16.73
C PHE A 411 -1.80 12.94 -16.06
N LEU A 412 -1.94 11.86 -16.83
CA LEU A 412 -2.02 10.52 -16.28
C LEU A 412 -0.68 10.01 -15.71
N LYS A 413 0.46 10.48 -16.21
CA LYS A 413 1.79 10.14 -15.67
C LYS A 413 1.99 10.50 -14.20
N LYS A 414 1.27 11.50 -13.66
CA LYS A 414 1.49 12.03 -12.30
C LYS A 414 0.31 11.73 -11.39
N GLU A 415 0.38 10.63 -10.63
CA GLU A 415 -0.73 10.21 -9.76
C GLU A 415 -1.12 11.23 -8.67
N SER A 416 -0.17 12.05 -8.21
CA SER A 416 -0.40 13.04 -7.14
C SER A 416 -1.30 14.23 -7.50
N GLN A 417 -1.67 14.40 -8.78
CA GLN A 417 -2.46 15.55 -9.22
C GLN A 417 -3.95 15.41 -8.88
N ARG A 418 -4.39 16.12 -7.83
CA ARG A 418 -5.79 16.13 -7.34
C ARG A 418 -6.70 17.11 -8.10
N VAL A 419 -6.73 17.02 -9.44
CA VAL A 419 -7.47 17.95 -10.31
C VAL A 419 -8.98 17.93 -10.03
N TYR A 420 -9.55 16.80 -9.59
CA TYR A 420 -10.95 16.68 -9.21
C TYR A 420 -11.40 17.68 -8.14
N LEU A 421 -10.48 18.13 -7.27
CA LEU A 421 -10.75 19.16 -6.26
C LEU A 421 -11.15 20.50 -6.91
N LEU A 422 -10.82 20.73 -8.18
CA LEU A 422 -11.11 21.98 -8.90
C LEU A 422 -12.25 21.84 -9.91
N ALA A 423 -12.86 20.65 -10.01
CA ALA A 423 -13.92 20.38 -10.98
C ALA A 423 -15.25 21.01 -10.55
N LYS A 424 -15.71 22.03 -11.27
CA LYS A 424 -17.00 22.68 -11.00
C LYS A 424 -18.20 21.89 -11.52
N ASN A 425 -18.05 21.22 -12.66
CA ASN A 425 -19.14 20.50 -13.33
C ASN A 425 -19.02 19.00 -13.10
N ARG A 426 -19.31 18.53 -11.89
CA ARG A 426 -19.24 17.09 -11.56
C ARG A 426 -20.49 16.34 -12.04
N PRO A 427 -20.35 15.09 -12.50
CA PRO A 427 -21.51 14.24 -12.72
C PRO A 427 -22.20 13.93 -11.39
N VAL A 428 -23.52 13.73 -11.42
CA VAL A 428 -24.28 13.28 -10.26
C VAL A 428 -23.84 11.85 -9.93
N GLN A 429 -23.28 11.63 -8.73
CA GLN A 429 -23.00 10.28 -8.26
C GLN A 429 -24.31 9.60 -7.86
N LYS A 430 -24.58 8.40 -8.40
CA LYS A 430 -25.64 7.54 -7.89
C LYS A 430 -25.07 6.81 -6.68
N THR A 431 -25.26 7.35 -5.47
CA THR A 431 -24.94 6.57 -4.27
C THR A 431 -25.95 5.44 -4.15
N GLY A 432 -25.47 4.20 -4.15
CA GLY A 432 -26.29 2.99 -4.11
C GLY A 432 -27.06 2.77 -2.80
N ASP A 433 -26.84 3.59 -1.78
CA ASP A 433 -27.53 3.50 -0.50
C ASP A 433 -28.13 4.84 -0.07
N ALA A 434 -29.38 4.77 0.37
CA ALA A 434 -30.19 5.88 0.81
C ALA A 434 -29.63 6.49 2.11
N ASN A 435 -29.06 7.69 2.01
CA ASN A 435 -29.11 8.77 3.00
C ASN A 435 -28.56 10.05 2.34
N GLU A 436 -29.33 10.60 1.41
CA GLU A 436 -28.97 11.79 0.62
C GLU A 436 -28.90 13.11 1.42
N GLU A 437 -29.24 13.11 2.72
CA GLU A 437 -29.22 14.32 3.57
C GLU A 437 -27.98 14.45 4.48
N GLU A 438 -27.17 13.39 4.66
CA GLU A 438 -25.98 13.40 5.54
C GLU A 438 -24.70 12.88 4.86
N ALA A 439 -24.66 12.82 3.53
CA ALA A 439 -23.39 12.64 2.83
C ALA A 439 -22.55 13.92 3.01
N PHE A 440 -21.65 13.92 4.00
CA PHE A 440 -20.55 14.88 4.06
C PHE A 440 -19.95 15.01 2.65
N ASP A 441 -19.90 16.22 2.09
CA ASP A 441 -19.17 16.47 0.84
C ASP A 441 -17.67 16.37 1.14
N TYR A 442 -17.20 15.13 1.29
CA TYR A 442 -15.82 14.75 1.55
C TYR A 442 -14.86 15.49 0.62
N ILE A 443 -15.31 15.79 -0.61
CA ILE A 443 -14.49 16.48 -1.59
C ILE A 443 -14.43 17.99 -1.30
N ALA A 444 -15.50 18.61 -0.83
CA ALA A 444 -15.45 20.00 -0.37
C ALA A 444 -14.53 20.16 0.85
N GLN A 445 -14.60 19.23 1.80
CA GLN A 445 -13.69 19.21 2.95
C GLN A 445 -12.24 18.95 2.51
N GLU A 446 -12.01 17.96 1.64
CA GLU A 446 -10.68 17.69 1.11
C GLU A 446 -10.13 18.89 0.32
N GLN A 447 -10.98 19.62 -0.40
CA GLN A 447 -10.58 20.85 -1.09
C GLN A 447 -10.15 21.92 -0.08
N GLU A 448 -10.90 22.09 1.02
CA GLU A 448 -10.55 23.03 2.09
C GLU A 448 -9.22 22.66 2.76
N ASP A 449 -9.04 21.38 3.10
CA ASP A 449 -7.80 20.87 3.70
C ASP A 449 -6.61 20.97 2.74
N TYR A 450 -6.80 20.60 1.47
CA TYR A 450 -5.73 20.61 0.47
C TYR A 450 -5.28 22.03 0.11
N PHE A 451 -6.13 23.04 0.24
CA PHE A 451 -5.80 24.45 -0.04
C PHE A 451 -5.82 25.33 1.23
N SER A 452 -5.70 24.74 2.42
CA SER A 452 -5.81 25.46 3.70
C SER A 452 -4.81 26.60 3.86
N ASP A 453 -3.64 26.46 3.24
CA ASP A 453 -2.54 27.43 3.31
C ASP A 453 -2.77 28.67 2.41
N PHE A 454 -3.82 28.66 1.57
CA PHE A 454 -4.10 29.75 0.64
C PHE A 454 -4.94 30.84 1.31
N LYS A 455 -4.41 32.07 1.38
CA LYS A 455 -5.10 33.22 2.01
C LYS A 455 -6.36 33.66 1.25
N ASN A 456 -6.46 33.34 -0.03
CA ASN A 456 -7.62 33.66 -0.86
C ASN A 456 -8.20 32.42 -1.59
N PRO A 457 -9.02 31.59 -0.93
CA PRO A 457 -9.62 30.41 -1.56
C PRO A 457 -10.45 30.75 -2.81
N LYS A 458 -11.10 31.93 -2.84
CA LYS A 458 -11.86 32.41 -4.01
C LYS A 458 -10.99 32.80 -5.20
N GLY A 459 -9.69 32.99 -4.98
CA GLY A 459 -8.71 33.27 -6.03
C GLY A 459 -8.25 32.02 -6.78
N ILE A 460 -8.61 30.82 -6.32
CA ILE A 460 -8.23 29.56 -6.95
C ILE A 460 -9.05 29.36 -8.23
N TYR A 461 -8.36 29.15 -9.35
CA TYR A 461 -9.01 28.80 -10.61
C TYR A 461 -9.84 27.52 -10.47
N GLN A 462 -11.10 27.60 -10.93
CA GLN A 462 -12.04 26.48 -10.97
C GLN A 462 -12.17 25.97 -12.41
N MET A 463 -11.96 24.68 -12.63
CA MET A 463 -12.06 24.02 -13.93
C MET A 463 -13.51 24.01 -14.44
N GLN A 464 -13.71 24.34 -15.71
CA GLN A 464 -15.03 24.45 -16.33
C GLN A 464 -15.39 23.28 -17.26
N LEU A 465 -14.48 22.31 -17.44
CA LEU A 465 -14.74 21.10 -18.23
C LEU A 465 -16.02 20.39 -17.79
N THR A 466 -16.81 19.99 -18.77
CA THR A 466 -17.94 19.09 -18.54
C THR A 466 -17.53 17.64 -18.80
N PRO A 467 -18.18 16.66 -18.15
CA PRO A 467 -17.99 15.24 -18.44
C PRO A 467 -18.10 14.90 -19.92
N GLU A 468 -19.09 15.48 -20.62
CA GLU A 468 -19.32 15.29 -22.05
C GLU A 468 -18.16 15.77 -22.93
N GLN A 469 -17.54 16.91 -22.60
CA GLN A 469 -16.37 17.39 -23.33
C GLN A 469 -15.22 16.40 -23.18
N VAL A 470 -14.94 15.94 -21.96
CA VAL A 470 -13.84 15.01 -21.69
C VAL A 470 -14.07 13.67 -22.40
N THR A 471 -15.27 13.09 -22.30
CA THR A 471 -15.59 11.81 -22.94
C THR A 471 -15.58 11.91 -24.47
N THR A 472 -16.08 13.02 -25.05
CA THR A 472 -16.01 13.26 -26.50
C THR A 472 -14.55 13.31 -26.98
N GLN A 473 -13.67 13.99 -26.24
CA GLN A 473 -12.26 14.08 -26.61
C GLN A 473 -11.54 12.73 -26.48
N TRP A 474 -11.84 11.96 -25.43
CA TRP A 474 -11.33 10.60 -25.29
C TRP A 474 -11.76 9.71 -26.48
N GLN A 475 -13.04 9.74 -26.84
CA GLN A 475 -13.58 9.02 -28.00
C GLN A 475 -12.88 9.43 -29.30
N ARG A 476 -12.55 10.71 -29.49
CA ARG A 476 -11.79 11.17 -30.66
C ARG A 476 -10.40 10.55 -30.73
N ILE A 477 -9.72 10.39 -29.60
CA ILE A 477 -8.43 9.71 -29.53
C ILE A 477 -8.59 8.25 -29.91
N VAL A 478 -9.50 7.53 -29.26
CA VAL A 478 -9.72 6.10 -29.52
C VAL A 478 -10.12 5.84 -30.97
N ASN A 479 -11.06 6.62 -31.51
CA ASN A 479 -11.52 6.48 -32.88
C ASN A 479 -10.42 6.72 -33.93
N ALA A 480 -9.41 7.53 -33.63
CA ALA A 480 -8.31 7.78 -34.54
C ALA A 480 -7.40 6.56 -34.75
N HIS A 481 -7.38 5.62 -33.79
CA HIS A 481 -6.49 4.45 -33.76
C HIS A 481 -7.19 3.12 -34.03
N LYS A 482 -8.51 3.12 -34.27
CA LYS A 482 -9.31 1.89 -34.51
C LYS A 482 -8.76 0.99 -35.61
N ASN A 483 -8.23 1.60 -36.66
CA ASN A 483 -7.78 0.91 -37.87
C ASN A 483 -6.25 0.73 -37.93
N ASP A 484 -5.55 0.99 -36.83
CA ASP A 484 -4.11 0.81 -36.79
C ASP A 484 -3.75 -0.64 -37.11
N SER A 485 -2.82 -0.82 -38.04
CA SER A 485 -2.25 -2.12 -38.41
C SER A 485 -0.88 -2.35 -37.76
N LYS A 486 -0.34 -1.34 -37.08
CA LYS A 486 0.94 -1.38 -36.36
C LYS A 486 0.76 -0.66 -35.03
N LEU A 487 1.52 -1.10 -34.02
CA LEU A 487 1.57 -0.46 -32.72
C LEU A 487 1.95 1.02 -32.85
N ASP A 488 1.07 1.90 -32.41
CA ASP A 488 1.42 3.26 -32.00
C ASP A 488 1.80 3.22 -30.52
N SER A 489 3.10 3.29 -30.24
CA SER A 489 3.62 3.18 -28.88
C SER A 489 3.19 4.34 -27.98
N ALA A 490 2.95 5.54 -28.53
CA ALA A 490 2.52 6.69 -27.74
C ALA A 490 1.05 6.53 -27.31
N TYR A 491 0.21 6.03 -28.22
CA TYR A 491 -1.17 5.71 -27.90
C TYR A 491 -1.28 4.53 -26.92
N ALA A 492 -0.58 3.43 -27.16
CA ALA A 492 -0.56 2.29 -26.24
C ALA A 492 -0.06 2.68 -24.84
N PHE A 493 0.97 3.52 -24.75
CA PHE A 493 1.44 4.06 -23.49
C PHE A 493 0.37 4.87 -22.76
N LEU A 494 -0.36 5.74 -23.47
CA LEU A 494 -1.50 6.47 -22.90
C LEU A 494 -2.60 5.52 -22.40
N LEU A 495 -2.92 4.49 -23.17
CA LEU A 495 -3.94 3.52 -22.77
C LEU A 495 -3.55 2.77 -21.51
N ALA A 496 -2.30 2.30 -21.42
CA ALA A 496 -1.80 1.61 -20.23
C ALA A 496 -1.90 2.48 -18.97
N LEU A 497 -1.56 3.77 -19.06
CA LEU A 497 -1.76 4.73 -17.97
C LEU A 497 -3.22 4.92 -17.55
N ASN A 498 -4.16 4.63 -18.45
CA ASN A 498 -5.59 4.78 -18.22
C ASN A 498 -6.30 3.46 -17.84
N SER A 499 -5.59 2.32 -17.88
CA SER A 499 -6.18 0.99 -17.63
C SER A 499 -6.07 0.55 -16.16
N ASN A 500 -6.18 1.50 -15.23
CA ASN A 500 -6.22 1.27 -13.78
C ASN A 500 -7.59 1.71 -13.23
N ASP A 501 -7.91 1.33 -11.99
CA ASP A 501 -9.18 1.72 -11.33
C ASP A 501 -9.39 3.26 -11.28
N SER A 502 -8.30 4.04 -11.23
CA SER A 502 -8.31 5.50 -11.30
C SER A 502 -8.06 6.02 -12.72
N ASP A 503 -9.02 5.82 -13.61
CA ASP A 503 -8.95 6.30 -15.00
C ASP A 503 -8.96 7.84 -15.09
N TYR A 504 -8.81 8.39 -16.30
CA TYR A 504 -8.82 9.83 -16.52
C TYR A 504 -10.09 10.50 -15.98
N TYR A 505 -11.24 9.82 -16.03
CA TYR A 505 -12.53 10.41 -15.71
C TYR A 505 -12.69 10.49 -14.20
N TYR A 506 -12.32 9.43 -13.49
CA TYR A 506 -12.21 9.43 -12.04
C TYR A 506 -11.22 10.48 -11.57
N ARG A 507 -10.05 10.61 -12.18
CA ARG A 507 -9.05 11.59 -11.76
C ARG A 507 -9.43 13.05 -12.05
N ILE A 508 -10.32 13.29 -13.01
CA ILE A 508 -10.83 14.64 -13.34
C ILE A 508 -12.06 15.01 -12.52
N PHE A 509 -12.93 14.05 -12.18
CA PHE A 509 -14.24 14.34 -11.58
C PHE A 509 -14.52 13.64 -10.24
N ASN A 510 -13.63 12.74 -9.79
CA ASN A 510 -13.83 11.82 -8.68
C ASN A 510 -15.17 11.09 -8.77
N ALA A 511 -15.44 10.49 -9.93
CA ALA A 511 -16.69 9.81 -10.22
C ALA A 511 -16.46 8.62 -11.14
N GLU A 512 -17.33 7.62 -11.03
CA GLU A 512 -17.31 6.49 -11.96
C GLU A 512 -17.67 6.96 -13.38
N LYS A 513 -16.90 6.47 -14.34
CA LYS A 513 -17.12 6.77 -15.76
C LYS A 513 -18.28 5.92 -16.31
N PRO A 514 -19.22 6.51 -17.07
CA PRO A 514 -20.18 5.74 -17.84
C PRO A 514 -19.48 4.81 -18.83
N ALA A 515 -19.84 3.52 -18.83
CA ALA A 515 -19.30 2.55 -19.76
C ALA A 515 -19.55 2.96 -21.22
N SER A 516 -18.58 2.75 -22.10
CA SER A 516 -18.70 3.11 -23.51
C SER A 516 -17.93 2.15 -24.43
N PRO A 517 -18.31 2.05 -25.73
CA PRO A 517 -17.56 1.26 -26.70
C PRO A 517 -16.09 1.68 -26.82
N ALA A 518 -15.77 2.96 -26.58
CA ALA A 518 -14.41 3.45 -26.65
C ALA A 518 -13.50 2.86 -25.55
N ASP A 519 -14.08 2.42 -24.43
CA ASP A 519 -13.34 1.76 -23.35
C ASP A 519 -13.02 0.31 -23.71
N VAL A 520 -13.96 -0.37 -24.35
CA VAL A 520 -13.73 -1.70 -24.94
C VAL A 520 -12.66 -1.62 -26.02
N ASP A 521 -12.76 -0.64 -26.94
CA ASP A 521 -11.81 -0.43 -28.04
C ASP A 521 -10.39 -0.12 -27.52
N ALA A 522 -10.26 0.60 -26.40
CA ALA A 522 -8.99 0.89 -25.76
C ALA A 522 -8.33 -0.40 -25.21
N ILE A 523 -9.06 -1.22 -24.45
CA ILE A 523 -8.54 -2.51 -23.95
C ILE A 523 -8.22 -3.43 -25.12
N ALA A 524 -9.09 -3.48 -26.14
CA ALA A 524 -8.89 -4.26 -27.36
C ALA A 524 -7.58 -3.92 -28.07
N TYR A 525 -7.19 -2.64 -28.09
CA TYR A 525 -5.93 -2.19 -28.70
C TYR A 525 -4.70 -2.78 -27.97
N LEU A 526 -4.69 -2.73 -26.64
CA LEU A 526 -3.59 -3.27 -25.81
C LEU A 526 -3.49 -4.79 -25.90
N VAL A 527 -4.63 -5.47 -26.03
CA VAL A 527 -4.69 -6.92 -26.28
C VAL A 527 -4.19 -7.25 -27.69
N LYS A 528 -4.65 -6.53 -28.71
CA LYS A 528 -4.26 -6.75 -30.12
C LYS A 528 -2.75 -6.69 -30.31
N PHE A 529 -2.09 -5.69 -29.74
CA PHE A 529 -0.67 -5.41 -29.92
C PHE A 529 0.23 -5.91 -28.76
N SER A 530 -0.22 -6.89 -27.98
CA SER A 530 0.48 -7.34 -26.78
C SER A 530 1.91 -7.85 -27.04
N GLU A 531 2.12 -8.57 -28.14
CA GLU A 531 3.44 -9.07 -28.54
C GLU A 531 4.37 -7.92 -28.94
N GLU A 532 3.88 -6.93 -29.69
CA GLU A 532 4.63 -5.75 -30.08
C GLU A 532 4.95 -4.85 -28.88
N ILE A 533 4.04 -4.75 -27.91
CA ILE A 533 4.25 -4.04 -26.63
C ILE A 533 5.36 -4.72 -25.85
N LYS A 534 5.34 -6.06 -25.72
CA LYS A 534 6.42 -6.81 -25.08
C LYS A 534 7.77 -6.55 -25.76
N ALA A 535 7.82 -6.65 -27.09
CA ALA A 535 9.03 -6.38 -27.87
C ALA A 535 9.48 -4.90 -27.82
N HIS A 536 8.57 -3.96 -27.59
CA HIS A 536 8.89 -2.55 -27.34
C HIS A 536 9.54 -2.37 -25.96
N ASN A 537 8.95 -2.94 -24.91
CA ASN A 537 9.46 -2.84 -23.54
C ASN A 537 10.83 -3.51 -23.36
N GLU A 538 11.05 -4.68 -23.97
CA GLU A 538 12.35 -5.39 -23.95
C GLU A 538 13.51 -4.56 -24.54
N LYS A 539 13.22 -3.55 -25.39
CA LYS A 539 14.24 -2.64 -25.94
C LYS A 539 14.59 -1.49 -24.99
N LEU A 540 13.70 -1.19 -24.03
CA LEU A 540 13.82 -0.05 -23.12
C LEU A 540 14.38 -0.45 -21.75
N ILE A 541 14.22 -1.71 -21.35
CA ILE A 541 14.70 -2.25 -20.08
C ILE A 541 15.88 -3.21 -20.34
N PRO A 542 17.09 -2.94 -19.82
CA PRO A 542 18.21 -3.87 -19.91
C PRO A 542 17.88 -5.22 -19.25
N LYS A 543 18.36 -6.33 -19.82
CA LYS A 543 18.06 -7.71 -19.35
C LYS A 543 18.44 -8.05 -17.88
N ASN A 544 19.11 -7.15 -17.16
CA ASN A 544 19.64 -7.35 -15.81
C ASN A 544 19.28 -6.20 -14.84
N ASP A 545 18.23 -5.44 -15.13
CA ASP A 545 17.83 -4.26 -14.33
C ASP A 545 16.42 -4.48 -13.75
N ASP A 546 16.34 -5.31 -12.70
CA ASP A 546 15.10 -5.62 -11.98
C ASP A 546 14.68 -4.51 -11.00
N TYR A 547 15.47 -3.42 -10.90
CA TYR A 547 15.32 -2.36 -9.88
C TYR A 547 15.04 -0.97 -10.45
N THR A 548 14.83 -0.80 -11.76
CA THR A 548 14.41 0.50 -12.32
C THR A 548 13.08 0.93 -11.69
N ASP A 549 13.05 2.10 -11.04
CA ASP A 549 11.84 2.65 -10.41
C ASP A 549 10.68 2.80 -11.42
N TYR A 550 9.43 2.72 -10.95
CA TYR A 550 8.25 2.87 -11.80
C TYR A 550 8.25 4.17 -12.60
N GLN A 551 8.59 5.32 -11.97
CA GLN A 551 8.64 6.59 -12.69
C GLN A 551 9.72 6.59 -13.77
N GLN A 552 10.87 5.97 -13.52
CA GLN A 552 11.92 5.82 -14.52
C GLN A 552 11.47 5.01 -15.73
N ARG A 553 10.69 3.95 -15.51
CA ARG A 553 10.13 3.14 -16.61
C ARG A 553 9.11 3.96 -17.42
N LEU A 554 8.25 4.72 -16.76
CA LEU A 554 7.32 5.65 -17.43
C LEU A 554 8.04 6.75 -18.22
N GLU A 555 9.18 7.25 -17.73
CA GLU A 555 10.01 8.23 -18.43
C GLU A 555 10.70 7.64 -19.67
N LYS A 556 11.16 6.39 -19.58
CA LYS A 556 11.70 5.62 -20.72
C LYS A 556 10.62 5.28 -21.76
N GLY A 557 9.34 5.37 -21.41
CA GLY A 557 8.20 5.06 -22.29
C GLY A 557 7.85 3.56 -22.32
N VAL A 558 8.14 2.85 -21.23
CA VAL A 558 7.71 1.46 -21.03
C VAL A 558 6.19 1.42 -20.91
N ILE A 559 5.55 0.52 -21.65
CA ILE A 559 4.09 0.35 -21.70
C ILE A 559 3.71 -0.77 -20.72
N GLU A 560 3.32 -0.41 -19.50
CA GLU A 560 2.93 -1.36 -18.45
C GLU A 560 1.43 -1.67 -18.50
N ALA A 561 1.03 -2.52 -19.45
CA ALA A 561 -0.35 -3.00 -19.52
C ALA A 561 -0.61 -4.07 -18.44
N ASN A 562 -1.53 -3.79 -17.51
CA ASN A 562 -1.93 -4.73 -16.47
C ASN A 562 -2.99 -5.72 -17.00
N TYR A 563 -2.53 -6.69 -17.79
CA TYR A 563 -3.39 -7.68 -18.41
C TYR A 563 -4.25 -8.47 -17.40
N GLY A 564 -3.71 -8.76 -16.20
CA GLY A 564 -4.45 -9.45 -15.14
C GLY A 564 -5.63 -8.64 -14.58
N HIS A 565 -5.61 -7.30 -14.71
CA HIS A 565 -6.72 -6.44 -14.29
C HIS A 565 -7.75 -6.22 -15.40
N PHE A 566 -7.45 -6.54 -16.65
CA PHE A 566 -8.35 -6.27 -17.78
C PHE A 566 -9.65 -7.06 -17.68
N SER A 567 -9.65 -8.28 -17.12
CA SER A 567 -10.89 -9.04 -16.89
C SER A 567 -11.87 -8.26 -16.00
N THR A 568 -11.38 -7.70 -14.90
CA THR A 568 -12.18 -6.86 -13.99
C THR A 568 -12.75 -5.64 -14.70
N LEU A 569 -11.97 -4.97 -15.54
CA LEU A 569 -12.43 -3.81 -16.31
C LEU A 569 -13.48 -4.19 -17.35
N LEU A 570 -13.25 -5.27 -18.10
CA LEU A 570 -14.16 -5.76 -19.13
C LEU A 570 -15.51 -6.20 -18.52
N ASP A 571 -15.48 -6.89 -17.39
CA ASP A 571 -16.67 -7.34 -16.68
C ASP A 571 -17.48 -6.14 -16.15
N ARG A 572 -16.79 -5.14 -15.59
CA ARG A 572 -17.41 -3.89 -15.14
C ARG A 572 -18.11 -3.15 -16.29
N LEU A 573 -17.52 -3.14 -17.49
CA LEU A 573 -18.13 -2.51 -18.66
C LEU A 573 -19.47 -3.16 -19.04
N VAL A 574 -19.54 -4.50 -19.04
CA VAL A 574 -20.79 -5.22 -19.37
C VAL A 574 -21.79 -5.18 -18.22
N PHE A 575 -21.33 -5.16 -16.97
CA PHE A 575 -22.18 -4.93 -15.81
C PHE A 575 -22.90 -3.58 -15.91
N ASN A 576 -22.16 -2.52 -16.26
CA ASN A 576 -22.69 -1.16 -16.39
C ASN A 576 -23.49 -0.92 -17.68
N ASP A 577 -23.15 -1.59 -18.77
CA ASP A 577 -23.88 -1.53 -20.05
C ASP A 577 -23.89 -2.89 -20.75
N LYS A 578 -25.03 -3.60 -20.64
CA LYS A 578 -25.22 -4.93 -21.25
C LYS A 578 -25.12 -4.92 -22.78
N THR A 579 -25.25 -3.77 -23.45
CA THR A 579 -25.07 -3.68 -24.90
C THR A 579 -23.62 -3.90 -25.34
N LEU A 580 -22.67 -3.81 -24.39
CA LEU A 580 -21.24 -4.06 -24.61
C LEU A 580 -20.85 -5.54 -24.55
N PHE A 581 -21.79 -6.47 -24.33
CA PHE A 581 -21.49 -7.90 -24.23
C PHE A 581 -20.72 -8.45 -25.45
N GLU A 582 -21.24 -8.26 -26.67
CA GLU A 582 -20.61 -8.77 -27.90
C GLU A 582 -19.21 -8.18 -28.17
N PRO A 583 -18.98 -6.85 -28.08
CA PRO A 583 -17.63 -6.32 -28.28
C PRO A 583 -16.65 -6.74 -27.18
N VAL A 584 -17.08 -6.83 -25.92
CA VAL A 584 -16.22 -7.34 -24.82
C VAL A 584 -15.86 -8.81 -25.02
N LYS A 585 -16.83 -9.63 -25.42
CA LYS A 585 -16.61 -11.04 -25.78
C LYS A 585 -15.52 -11.19 -26.85
N ALA A 586 -15.54 -10.34 -27.88
CA ALA A 586 -14.50 -10.35 -28.92
C ALA A 586 -13.10 -10.06 -28.37
N VAL A 587 -12.98 -9.17 -27.37
CA VAL A 587 -11.70 -8.87 -26.70
C VAL A 587 -11.21 -10.08 -25.91
N TYR A 588 -12.08 -10.74 -25.15
CA TYR A 588 -11.74 -11.97 -24.44
C TYR A 588 -11.21 -13.06 -25.39
N ILE A 589 -11.91 -13.32 -26.50
CA ILE A 589 -11.52 -14.32 -27.48
C ILE A 589 -10.10 -14.06 -28.01
N GLU A 590 -9.79 -12.82 -28.40
CA GLU A 590 -8.46 -12.48 -28.91
C GLU A 590 -7.39 -12.49 -27.80
N GLY A 591 -7.73 -12.07 -26.58
CA GLY A 591 -6.82 -12.06 -25.43
C GLY A 591 -6.44 -13.45 -24.95
N VAL A 592 -7.39 -14.39 -24.90
CA VAL A 592 -7.14 -15.80 -24.60
C VAL A 592 -6.24 -16.43 -25.66
N LYS A 593 -6.51 -16.17 -26.94
CA LYS A 593 -5.67 -16.65 -28.04
C LYS A 593 -4.23 -16.15 -27.97
N LYS A 594 -4.01 -14.92 -27.46
CA LYS A 594 -2.71 -14.30 -27.28
C LYS A 594 -2.06 -14.59 -25.92
N ASN A 595 -2.70 -15.39 -25.06
CA ASN A 595 -2.23 -15.72 -23.72
C ASN A 595 -1.95 -14.47 -22.85
N VAL A 596 -2.80 -13.45 -23.00
CA VAL A 596 -2.80 -12.25 -22.14
C VAL A 596 -4.08 -12.14 -21.30
N LEU A 597 -5.10 -12.93 -21.61
CA LEU A 597 -6.26 -13.15 -20.74
C LEU A 597 -6.42 -14.66 -20.55
N THR A 598 -7.03 -15.08 -19.45
CA THR A 598 -7.17 -16.51 -19.15
C THR A 598 -8.49 -17.06 -19.70
N ALA A 599 -8.49 -18.34 -20.07
CA ALA A 599 -9.72 -19.03 -20.45
C ALA A 599 -10.72 -19.09 -19.28
N ASP A 600 -10.21 -19.13 -18.06
CA ASP A 600 -10.96 -19.13 -16.81
C ASP A 600 -11.77 -17.83 -16.63
N ASP A 601 -11.13 -16.66 -16.78
CA ASP A 601 -11.82 -15.36 -16.71
C ASP A 601 -12.88 -15.25 -17.81
N TYR A 602 -12.61 -15.78 -19.01
CA TYR A 602 -13.59 -15.75 -20.08
C TYR A 602 -14.80 -16.66 -19.81
N ILE A 603 -14.58 -17.85 -19.21
CA ILE A 603 -15.67 -18.73 -18.76
C ILE A 603 -16.52 -18.01 -17.71
N ASP A 604 -15.90 -17.36 -16.73
CA ASP A 604 -16.60 -16.64 -15.66
C ASP A 604 -17.41 -15.45 -16.22
N PHE A 605 -16.82 -14.70 -17.17
CA PHE A 605 -17.52 -13.63 -17.90
C PHE A 605 -18.75 -14.14 -18.65
N LEU A 606 -18.63 -15.25 -19.40
CA LEU A 606 -19.75 -15.84 -20.11
C LEU A 606 -20.79 -16.37 -19.11
N TYR A 607 -20.37 -17.01 -18.03
CA TYR A 607 -21.27 -17.55 -17.01
C TYR A 607 -22.20 -16.47 -16.44
N GLU A 608 -21.68 -15.27 -16.17
CA GLU A 608 -22.47 -14.15 -15.63
C GLU A 608 -23.40 -13.50 -16.66
N ASN A 609 -23.15 -13.64 -17.96
CA ASN A 609 -23.81 -12.85 -18.99
C ASN A 609 -24.60 -13.66 -20.03
N ASN A 610 -24.23 -14.90 -20.32
CA ASN A 610 -24.87 -15.77 -21.30
C ASN A 610 -24.58 -17.27 -21.03
N VAL A 611 -25.54 -17.97 -20.45
CA VAL A 611 -25.42 -19.38 -20.02
C VAL A 611 -25.19 -20.34 -21.18
N GLU A 612 -25.83 -20.12 -22.32
CA GLU A 612 -25.68 -20.99 -23.49
C GLU A 612 -24.26 -20.90 -24.06
N GLU A 613 -23.70 -19.69 -24.14
CA GLU A 613 -22.32 -19.50 -24.58
C GLU A 613 -21.31 -20.01 -23.54
N ALA A 614 -21.58 -19.82 -22.25
CA ALA A 614 -20.76 -20.36 -21.16
C ALA A 614 -20.71 -21.89 -21.21
N SER A 615 -21.87 -22.53 -21.36
CA SER A 615 -22.04 -23.98 -21.49
C SER A 615 -21.28 -24.51 -22.70
N ALA A 616 -21.46 -23.91 -23.87
CA ALA A 616 -20.78 -24.32 -25.09
C ALA A 616 -19.25 -24.18 -24.98
N TYR A 617 -18.78 -23.04 -24.48
CA TYR A 617 -17.34 -22.79 -24.34
C TYR A 617 -16.71 -23.70 -23.29
N PHE A 618 -17.35 -23.87 -22.14
CA PHE A 618 -16.88 -24.79 -21.10
C PHE A 618 -16.88 -26.24 -21.57
N GLY A 619 -17.87 -26.67 -22.35
CA GLY A 619 -17.90 -28.00 -22.97
C GLY A 619 -16.71 -28.25 -23.88
N GLU A 620 -16.35 -27.29 -24.73
CA GLU A 620 -15.15 -27.39 -25.58
C GLU A 620 -13.85 -27.32 -24.78
N TYR A 621 -13.77 -26.47 -23.76
CA TYR A 621 -12.65 -26.43 -22.82
C TYR A 621 -12.46 -27.77 -22.11
N TYR A 622 -13.53 -28.35 -21.57
CA TYR A 622 -13.55 -29.65 -20.91
C TYR A 622 -13.09 -30.78 -21.86
N LYS A 623 -13.59 -30.80 -23.10
CA LYS A 623 -13.13 -31.75 -24.14
C LYS A 623 -11.66 -31.54 -24.48
N SER A 624 -11.17 -30.31 -24.50
CA SER A 624 -9.76 -29.99 -24.75
C SER A 624 -8.84 -30.53 -23.65
N LEU A 625 -9.28 -30.47 -22.39
CA LEU A 625 -8.56 -31.08 -21.26
C LEU A 625 -8.51 -32.60 -21.42
N LEU A 626 -9.64 -33.25 -21.71
CA LEU A 626 -9.68 -34.70 -21.89
C LEU A 626 -8.90 -35.22 -23.12
N LYS A 627 -8.54 -34.34 -24.07
CA LYS A 627 -7.60 -34.69 -25.14
C LYS A 627 -6.15 -34.75 -24.64
N ARG A 628 -5.81 -34.07 -23.54
CA ARG A 628 -4.47 -34.12 -22.93
C ARG A 628 -4.22 -35.44 -22.22
N ASP A 629 -5.25 -35.96 -21.54
CA ASP A 629 -5.33 -37.31 -20.99
C ASP A 629 -6.80 -37.73 -20.83
N SER A 630 -7.12 -39.00 -21.10
CA SER A 630 -8.47 -39.54 -20.90
C SER A 630 -8.92 -39.57 -19.43
N ASN A 631 -7.98 -39.54 -18.47
CA ASN A 631 -8.25 -39.40 -17.06
C ASN A 631 -8.26 -37.91 -16.68
N LEU A 632 -9.39 -37.43 -16.17
CA LEU A 632 -9.55 -36.01 -15.82
C LEU A 632 -8.50 -35.48 -14.84
N ILE A 633 -8.14 -36.25 -13.80
CA ILE A 633 -7.15 -35.81 -12.80
C ILE A 633 -5.79 -35.65 -13.49
N ALA A 634 -5.37 -36.63 -14.29
CA ALA A 634 -4.12 -36.56 -15.04
C ALA A 634 -4.12 -35.43 -16.10
N ALA A 635 -5.26 -35.18 -16.75
CA ALA A 635 -5.42 -34.07 -17.70
C ALA A 635 -5.25 -32.72 -17.01
N LEU A 636 -5.87 -32.55 -15.85
CA LEU A 636 -5.74 -31.35 -15.02
C LEU A 636 -4.30 -31.22 -14.48
N ASP A 637 -3.67 -32.30 -14.02
CA ASP A 637 -2.28 -32.29 -13.50
C ASP A 637 -1.32 -31.78 -14.57
N LYS A 638 -1.52 -32.25 -15.81
CA LYS A 638 -0.74 -31.83 -16.97
C LYS A 638 -1.01 -30.37 -17.33
N ALA A 639 -2.27 -29.93 -17.30
CA ALA A 639 -2.62 -28.55 -17.56
C ALA A 639 -2.04 -27.58 -16.51
N PHE A 640 -2.07 -27.98 -15.23
CA PHE A 640 -1.44 -27.25 -14.13
C PHE A 640 0.08 -27.16 -14.27
N SER A 641 0.73 -28.28 -14.63
CA SER A 641 2.18 -28.33 -14.80
C SER A 641 2.70 -27.52 -16.01
N GLU A 642 1.82 -27.22 -16.96
CA GLU A 642 2.11 -26.43 -18.16
C GLU A 642 1.82 -24.92 -17.95
N GLY A 643 1.20 -24.53 -16.82
CA GLY A 643 0.85 -23.15 -16.50
C GLY A 643 1.76 -22.52 -15.45
N ASP A 644 2.04 -21.22 -15.59
CA ASP A 644 2.95 -20.47 -14.69
C ASP A 644 2.20 -19.68 -13.58
N GLU A 645 0.86 -19.67 -13.56
CA GLU A 645 0.09 -18.67 -12.81
C GLU A 645 -0.44 -19.12 -11.44
N GLU A 646 -0.54 -20.42 -11.16
CA GLU A 646 -1.21 -20.91 -9.95
C GLU A 646 -0.29 -21.68 -9.01
N ASN A 647 -0.01 -21.12 -7.83
CA ASN A 647 0.93 -21.67 -6.87
C ASN A 647 0.46 -22.96 -6.15
N SER A 648 -0.73 -23.49 -6.48
CA SER A 648 -1.34 -24.60 -5.75
C SER A 648 -2.29 -25.44 -6.60
N TRP A 649 -1.89 -26.70 -6.76
CA TRP A 649 -2.71 -27.73 -7.38
C TRP A 649 -4.10 -27.87 -6.73
N LYS A 650 -4.16 -27.77 -5.39
CA LYS A 650 -5.42 -27.86 -4.65
C LYS A 650 -6.40 -26.75 -5.05
N TYR A 651 -5.90 -25.51 -5.18
CA TYR A 651 -6.74 -24.37 -5.57
C TYR A 651 -7.17 -24.49 -7.04
N TYR A 652 -6.27 -24.86 -7.94
CA TYR A 652 -6.58 -25.08 -9.37
C TYR A 652 -7.71 -26.10 -9.56
N LYS A 653 -7.56 -27.29 -8.95
CA LYS A 653 -8.57 -28.35 -8.95
C LYS A 653 -9.92 -27.86 -8.42
N MET A 654 -9.90 -27.14 -7.30
CA MET A 654 -11.13 -26.64 -6.66
C MET A 654 -11.84 -25.59 -7.53
N ARG A 655 -11.09 -24.69 -8.18
CA ARG A 655 -11.65 -23.72 -9.13
C ARG A 655 -12.30 -24.41 -10.33
N PHE A 656 -11.63 -25.41 -10.90
CA PHE A 656 -12.21 -26.23 -11.96
C PHE A 656 -13.50 -26.93 -11.51
N ALA A 657 -13.49 -27.59 -10.34
CA ALA A 657 -14.66 -28.29 -9.81
C ALA A 657 -15.83 -27.33 -9.54
N ASN A 658 -15.56 -26.14 -9.00
CA ASN A 658 -16.57 -25.09 -8.82
C ASN A 658 -17.20 -24.66 -10.15
N ARG A 659 -16.39 -24.36 -11.18
CA ARG A 659 -16.92 -23.96 -12.50
C ARG A 659 -17.73 -25.07 -13.14
N ALA A 660 -17.20 -26.30 -13.12
CA ALA A 660 -17.89 -27.47 -13.64
C ALA A 660 -19.27 -27.66 -12.98
N ASN A 661 -19.34 -27.49 -11.65
CA ASN A 661 -20.60 -27.57 -10.93
C ASN A 661 -21.55 -26.41 -11.23
N ASN A 662 -21.08 -25.18 -11.13
CA ASN A 662 -21.93 -23.99 -11.24
C ASN A 662 -22.54 -23.86 -12.64
N ILE A 663 -21.76 -24.13 -13.69
CA ILE A 663 -22.25 -24.13 -15.06
C ILE A 663 -23.28 -25.26 -15.24
N ALA A 664 -23.00 -26.46 -14.73
CA ALA A 664 -23.94 -27.58 -14.81
C ALA A 664 -25.26 -27.29 -14.09
N TRP A 665 -25.21 -26.66 -12.92
CA TRP A 665 -26.39 -26.23 -12.17
C TRP A 665 -27.20 -25.19 -12.95
N LYS A 666 -26.56 -24.15 -13.48
CA LYS A 666 -27.25 -23.09 -14.22
C LYS A 666 -27.92 -23.61 -15.50
N VAL A 667 -27.26 -24.52 -16.23
CA VAL A 667 -27.85 -25.23 -17.38
C VAL A 667 -29.04 -26.10 -16.95
N TYR A 668 -28.95 -26.77 -15.80
CA TYR A 668 -30.07 -27.51 -15.23
C TYR A 668 -31.26 -26.59 -14.91
N GLU A 669 -31.04 -25.45 -14.26
CA GLU A 669 -32.10 -24.50 -13.91
C GLU A 669 -32.87 -23.99 -15.14
N GLU A 670 -32.14 -23.67 -16.21
CA GLU A 670 -32.72 -23.12 -17.45
C GLU A 670 -33.30 -24.20 -18.40
N HIS A 671 -32.76 -25.42 -18.36
CA HIS A 671 -33.07 -26.47 -19.34
C HIS A 671 -33.46 -27.83 -18.73
N LYS A 672 -33.97 -27.87 -17.50
CA LYS A 672 -34.40 -29.11 -16.82
C LYS A 672 -35.33 -30.04 -17.63
N ASN A 673 -36.06 -29.51 -18.60
CA ASN A 673 -36.97 -30.28 -19.45
C ASN A 673 -36.36 -30.77 -20.77
N ASP A 674 -35.10 -30.43 -21.06
CA ASP A 674 -34.39 -30.80 -22.29
C ASP A 674 -33.22 -31.74 -21.98
N LEU A 675 -33.50 -33.05 -22.01
CA LEU A 675 -32.51 -34.09 -21.72
C LEU A 675 -31.27 -34.05 -22.62
N ALA A 676 -31.38 -33.52 -23.85
CA ALA A 676 -30.25 -33.44 -24.76
C ALA A 676 -29.23 -32.39 -24.25
N LYS A 677 -29.73 -31.26 -23.74
CA LYS A 677 -28.88 -30.21 -23.15
C LYS A 677 -28.25 -30.59 -21.81
N LEU A 678 -28.80 -31.57 -21.10
CA LEU A 678 -28.29 -32.03 -19.80
C LEU A 678 -27.21 -33.13 -19.89
N ALA A 679 -26.88 -33.59 -21.10
CA ALA A 679 -25.91 -34.67 -21.29
C ALA A 679 -24.47 -34.28 -20.88
N GLU A 680 -23.99 -33.11 -21.32
CA GLU A 680 -22.68 -32.59 -20.95
C GLU A 680 -22.63 -32.06 -19.49
N PRO A 681 -23.62 -31.27 -19.00
CA PRO A 681 -23.73 -30.88 -17.58
C PRO A 681 -23.63 -32.04 -16.60
N TYR A 682 -24.24 -33.19 -16.92
CA TYR A 682 -24.10 -34.40 -16.12
C TYR A 682 -22.65 -34.85 -15.97
N GLN A 683 -21.85 -34.80 -17.05
CA GLN A 683 -20.43 -35.16 -17.01
C GLN A 683 -19.62 -34.14 -16.19
N TRP A 684 -19.95 -32.85 -16.28
CA TRP A 684 -19.28 -31.79 -15.54
C TRP A 684 -19.56 -31.86 -14.04
N ALA A 685 -20.83 -32.04 -13.64
CA ALA A 685 -21.21 -32.24 -12.24
C ALA A 685 -20.60 -33.53 -11.66
N SER A 686 -20.59 -34.62 -12.45
CA SER A 686 -19.93 -35.87 -12.07
C SER A 686 -18.43 -35.67 -11.80
N SER A 687 -17.79 -34.85 -12.63
CA SER A 687 -16.38 -34.49 -12.48
C SER A 687 -16.12 -33.65 -11.24
N ALA A 688 -16.99 -32.67 -10.94
CA ALA A 688 -16.90 -31.88 -9.72
C ALA A 688 -16.98 -32.77 -8.47
N VAL A 689 -17.91 -33.73 -8.44
CA VAL A 689 -18.04 -34.72 -7.35
C VAL A 689 -16.86 -35.69 -7.30
N GLN A 690 -16.31 -36.10 -8.44
CA GLN A 690 -15.09 -36.94 -8.46
C GLN A 690 -13.91 -36.22 -7.80
N LEU A 691 -13.78 -34.91 -8.06
CA LEU A 691 -12.72 -34.09 -7.52
C LEU A 691 -12.95 -33.77 -6.04
N GLU A 692 -14.15 -33.35 -5.65
CA GLU A 692 -14.50 -32.99 -4.27
C GLU A 692 -15.70 -33.83 -3.78
N PRO A 693 -15.49 -35.09 -3.41
CA PRO A 693 -16.57 -36.07 -3.15
C PRO A 693 -17.39 -35.81 -1.88
N GLU A 694 -16.94 -34.89 -1.04
CA GLU A 694 -17.60 -34.48 0.20
C GLU A 694 -18.15 -33.06 0.13
N ASN A 695 -18.14 -32.41 -1.04
CA ASN A 695 -18.80 -31.11 -1.19
C ASN A 695 -20.32 -31.33 -1.35
N PRO A 696 -21.15 -30.88 -0.38
CA PRO A 696 -22.59 -31.14 -0.42
C PRO A 696 -23.30 -30.46 -1.59
N TYR A 697 -22.83 -29.31 -2.06
CA TYR A 697 -23.46 -28.59 -3.17
C TYR A 697 -23.24 -29.29 -4.51
N TYR A 698 -22.07 -29.93 -4.68
CA TYR A 698 -21.78 -30.68 -5.90
C TYR A 698 -22.59 -31.98 -5.95
N LEU A 699 -22.77 -32.62 -4.79
CA LEU A 699 -23.61 -33.80 -4.64
C LEU A 699 -25.08 -33.48 -4.96
N ASP A 700 -25.59 -32.35 -4.48
CA ASP A 700 -26.95 -31.86 -4.77
C ASP A 700 -27.15 -31.61 -6.28
N THR A 701 -26.25 -30.87 -6.93
CA THR A 701 -26.33 -30.63 -8.39
C THR A 701 -26.32 -31.95 -9.19
N LEU A 702 -25.44 -32.89 -8.84
CA LEU A 702 -25.39 -34.20 -9.50
C LEU A 702 -26.65 -35.03 -9.24
N ALA A 703 -27.22 -34.97 -8.03
CA ALA A 703 -28.47 -35.66 -7.70
C ALA A 703 -29.63 -35.18 -8.57
N HIS A 704 -29.77 -33.86 -8.76
CA HIS A 704 -30.79 -33.27 -9.64
C HIS A 704 -30.68 -33.78 -11.09
N LEU A 705 -29.46 -33.78 -11.63
CA LEU A 705 -29.18 -34.27 -13.00
C LEU A 705 -29.47 -35.77 -13.15
N LEU A 706 -29.06 -36.60 -12.17
CA LEU A 706 -29.37 -38.04 -12.16
C LEU A 706 -30.88 -38.30 -12.07
N TYR A 707 -31.59 -37.52 -11.26
CA TYR A 707 -33.01 -37.69 -11.04
C TYR A 707 -33.81 -37.47 -12.33
N ILE A 708 -33.53 -36.39 -13.05
CA ILE A 708 -34.18 -36.07 -14.34
C ILE A 708 -33.82 -37.10 -15.42
N ARG A 709 -32.61 -37.66 -15.38
CA ARG A 709 -32.18 -38.75 -16.28
C ARG A 709 -32.80 -40.12 -15.96
N GLY A 710 -33.58 -40.22 -14.88
CA GLY A 710 -34.29 -41.44 -14.47
C GLY A 710 -33.52 -42.32 -13.47
N GLU A 711 -32.31 -41.93 -13.07
CA GLU A 711 -31.47 -42.65 -12.10
C GLU A 711 -31.85 -42.30 -10.65
N LYS A 712 -33.15 -42.36 -10.35
CA LYS A 712 -33.76 -41.79 -9.15
C LYS A 712 -33.20 -42.32 -7.82
N GLN A 713 -32.84 -43.60 -7.77
CA GLN A 713 -32.33 -44.21 -6.54
C GLN A 713 -30.92 -43.71 -6.18
N GLU A 714 -30.04 -43.56 -7.18
CA GLU A 714 -28.70 -43.02 -6.92
C GLU A 714 -28.78 -41.52 -6.63
N ALA A 715 -29.67 -40.78 -7.31
CA ALA A 715 -29.96 -39.39 -6.99
C ALA A 715 -30.34 -39.18 -5.52
N ILE A 716 -31.34 -39.92 -5.02
CA ILE A 716 -31.78 -39.85 -3.62
C ILE A 716 -30.62 -40.14 -2.66
N LYS A 717 -29.77 -41.12 -2.98
CA LYS A 717 -28.63 -41.49 -2.14
C LYS A 717 -27.55 -40.39 -2.08
N LEU A 718 -27.27 -39.72 -3.21
CA LEU A 718 -26.36 -38.57 -3.23
C LEU A 718 -26.93 -37.40 -2.44
N GLU A 719 -28.23 -37.14 -2.58
CA GLU A 719 -28.93 -36.09 -1.87
C GLU A 719 -28.97 -36.34 -0.34
N GLU A 720 -29.20 -37.58 0.09
CA GLU A 720 -29.08 -37.99 1.50
C GLU A 720 -27.68 -37.75 2.06
N LYS A 721 -26.65 -38.00 1.24
CA LYS A 721 -25.26 -37.70 1.59
C LYS A 721 -25.03 -36.19 1.72
N ALA A 722 -25.57 -35.38 0.82
CA ALA A 722 -25.48 -33.92 0.87
C ALA A 722 -26.11 -33.37 2.16
N VAL A 723 -27.33 -33.79 2.49
CA VAL A 723 -28.03 -33.42 3.74
C VAL A 723 -27.20 -33.79 4.99
N LYS A 724 -26.60 -35.00 4.99
CA LYS A 724 -25.76 -35.46 6.11
C LYS A 724 -24.46 -34.68 6.25
N LEU A 725 -23.89 -34.18 5.16
CA LEU A 725 -22.67 -33.36 5.20
C LEU A 725 -22.99 -31.95 5.68
N LEU A 726 -24.09 -31.36 5.20
CA LEU A 726 -24.54 -30.03 5.65
C LEU A 726 -24.98 -30.02 7.11
N SER A 727 -25.49 -31.11 7.67
CA SER A 727 -25.85 -31.17 9.09
C SER A 727 -24.65 -31.09 10.05
N LYS A 728 -23.42 -31.12 9.54
CA LYS A 728 -22.18 -30.95 10.30
C LYS A 728 -21.61 -29.52 10.25
N THR A 729 -22.22 -28.62 9.47
CA THR A 729 -21.75 -27.23 9.32
C THR A 729 -22.41 -26.30 10.36
N ASN A 730 -21.82 -25.15 10.65
CA ASN A 730 -22.36 -24.18 11.63
C ASN A 730 -23.68 -23.52 11.14
N ASP A 731 -24.32 -22.72 12.00
CA ASP A 731 -25.64 -22.10 11.76
C ASP A 731 -25.72 -21.10 10.61
N GLU A 732 -24.59 -20.64 10.07
CA GLU A 732 -24.51 -19.67 8.96
C GLU A 732 -25.08 -20.18 7.63
N PHE A 733 -25.33 -21.49 7.49
CA PHE A 733 -25.84 -22.11 6.25
C PHE A 733 -27.24 -22.75 6.40
N GLU A 734 -28.04 -22.24 7.36
CA GLU A 734 -29.34 -22.85 7.67
C GLU A 734 -30.33 -22.80 6.49
N SER A 735 -30.37 -21.71 5.72
CA SER A 735 -31.27 -21.59 4.56
C SER A 735 -30.95 -22.64 3.48
N GLN A 736 -29.67 -22.79 3.13
CA GLN A 736 -29.23 -23.78 2.13
C GLN A 736 -29.45 -25.21 2.64
N ARG A 737 -29.26 -25.45 3.95
CA ARG A 737 -29.61 -26.73 4.57
C ARG A 737 -31.08 -27.11 4.40
N GLN A 738 -31.97 -26.14 4.60
CA GLN A 738 -33.41 -26.38 4.47
C GLN A 738 -33.81 -26.62 3.01
N GLU A 739 -33.17 -25.93 2.08
CA GLU A 739 -33.38 -26.14 0.64
C GLU A 739 -33.01 -27.56 0.19
N VAL A 740 -31.78 -28.02 0.49
CA VAL A 740 -31.33 -29.38 0.12
C VAL A 740 -32.19 -30.46 0.82
N LYS A 741 -32.62 -30.24 2.07
CA LYS A 741 -33.60 -31.14 2.72
C LYS A 741 -34.95 -31.16 2.00
N ALA A 742 -35.43 -30.01 1.55
CA ALA A 742 -36.68 -29.93 0.81
C ALA A 742 -36.58 -30.64 -0.55
N ASN A 743 -35.44 -30.53 -1.24
CA ASN A 743 -35.15 -31.22 -2.49
C ASN A 743 -35.15 -32.75 -2.28
N LEU A 744 -34.50 -33.26 -1.22
CA LEU A 744 -34.55 -34.67 -0.85
C LEU A 744 -35.98 -35.19 -0.69
N GLU A 745 -36.84 -34.44 0.02
CA GLU A 745 -38.22 -34.85 0.25
C GLU A 745 -39.05 -34.81 -1.05
N LYS A 746 -38.81 -33.83 -1.94
CA LYS A 746 -39.42 -33.81 -3.28
C LYS A 746 -38.97 -35.01 -4.13
N MET A 747 -37.68 -35.33 -4.13
CA MET A 747 -37.14 -36.52 -4.83
C MET A 747 -37.80 -37.80 -4.33
N LYS A 748 -37.96 -37.97 -3.01
CA LYS A 748 -38.63 -39.13 -2.40
C LYS A 748 -40.10 -39.24 -2.78
N ARG A 749 -40.80 -38.12 -2.93
CA ARG A 749 -42.23 -38.08 -3.32
C ARG A 749 -42.48 -38.17 -4.82
N GLY A 750 -41.46 -38.03 -5.66
CA GLY A 750 -41.66 -38.05 -7.11
C GLY A 750 -41.86 -36.67 -7.75
N GLU A 751 -41.56 -35.58 -7.05
CA GLU A 751 -42.07 -34.21 -7.32
C GLU A 751 -41.01 -33.23 -7.85
N MET A 752 -39.86 -33.72 -8.33
CA MET A 752 -38.78 -32.88 -8.86
C MET A 752 -39.11 -32.21 -10.19
#